data_AF-A0A2D5S7J3-F1
#
_entry.id   AF-A0A2D5S7J3-F1
#
_cell.length_a   1.000
_cell.length_b   1.000
_cell.length_c   1.000
_cell.angle_alpha   90.00
_cell.angle_beta   90.00
_cell.angle_gamma   90.00
#
_symmetry.space_group_name_H-M   'P 1'
#
loop_
_entity.id
_entity.type
_entity.pdbx_description
1 polymer ?
#
loop_
_entity_poly.entity_id
_entity_poly.type
_entity_poly.pdbx_seq_one_letter_code
_entity_poly.pdbx_strand_id
1 'polypeptide(L)'
;MVAPATADEPSIYEVGISKVDITPDYPIRLNGFGNRRKESEGVSQRIHARALAISAGEAKPMVLIAIDSLGVRIGMVDEVAARLQTSHGIPRENIALTFTHSHCTPKVNGASDNIFSTPIPAAHQEHIDVYTRELTDHIAEAARAAINNRQASRLEWASGKVRFSKNRRTPGGPVDHDLPTLFVRDAKSDQIRAVYVAYACHAVTLSFNQISGDWPGHAVESIERNIPGATALVSIGAGSDSNPIPGVQGDKVEIAKSQGAEIGAEVQRLLQTPRRPVTGAPAATLNRIDLPLNTLPTRDQLEELAKNGRQIGYNAITQLARLDRGEPLLAAIDYPIQTWSFGDSLSIVFLAGEVCVDYSSRLKTELDHERFWLNAYCNDFCSYIPSERLAREGGYGGGSETPYFALPTTLAAGLEQRIVDEVHRQVPDSFNVPPGTQGVAPKSPEASLRCLQTHDNLQIELVASEPLIQDPVAIDFGADGRLWVAEMNDYGHGVYESFEQNGRIRWLRDTNNDGHFDEARTFVDGLRFPTDVKVWRDGVLICDAPDILFARDENGDGVADSTKKLFSGFDVRNAQARVNSLRFGLDNWMYGSCGLFGGKIISHLTGETVDVTSRDFRLDPDTGVVEPATGRTQQGRCRNDWGDWFGCSNGTLIMHYPTKDRYARRSPYAAPAPPTVGAANAEALRLYPPKELVRFELSGAPGKATSACGLGIYRDSRLGPEFAGNAFTCEPVHQLVHRIVLEPSGLKFSGRRAVNEAQTEFLSSTDRWFRPVQMRTGPDGAIWIVDMYRYVIEHSRWIPQTTLAQLDVYAGRGRGRIYRILPRDVNTDGSLPAAPGLPTLEELSDEEVVQQLNQPNGTIRDLAQQLLIWRDAKSVAGDLMKLANSSEFPQSRIHALATLEALGQLNADVVRGALRSDHPEVVRHAVRLAEPLMNNTPELIEAVIGHIAHPSARVRRQVAWSLGACQSPKAARALAALLDSDRADIYIRAAVLSSITAENGSATLDAFQQLRRSSQTGSQEQPRDLRDLLSVAIGMGDASSIPAIIESVAPTTDDSETENVALDASITLLVAALDTADARSLSKLTFSADFCNWVQASHATAAKIVASSDAAASQIQLALAILGRRRGSVTEQLLGGATENAPVKITEDEVAVGVVSLISARYSTEIQQAAVMALSRTGRSQVADLLVTRFPSASAGTRQAMLDALLSRDDWTRRLLDHIASGRVRQTTF
;
A
#
# COMPACT_ATOMS: atom_id res chain seq x y z
N MET A 1 36.44 -14.15 -0.85
CA MET A 1 36.61 -15.07 0.30
C MET A 1 35.81 -16.34 0.03
N VAL A 2 36.36 -17.50 0.43
CA VAL A 2 35.90 -18.85 0.08
C VAL A 2 34.40 -19.02 0.36
N ALA A 3 33.62 -19.32 -0.68
CA ALA A 3 32.23 -19.73 -0.54
C ALA A 3 32.16 -20.92 0.44
N PRO A 4 31.29 -20.92 1.46
CA PRO A 4 31.05 -22.13 2.20
C PRO A 4 30.32 -23.10 1.28
N ALA A 5 31.07 -24.05 0.73
CA ALA A 5 30.53 -25.20 0.04
C ALA A 5 29.94 -26.19 1.07
N THR A 6 28.69 -26.56 0.80
CA THR A 6 28.04 -27.86 1.05
C THR A 6 27.69 -28.29 2.48
N ALA A 7 26.39 -28.22 2.78
CA ALA A 7 25.67 -29.26 3.53
C ALA A 7 24.25 -29.45 2.96
N ASP A 8 24.13 -29.63 1.64
CA ASP A 8 22.87 -30.00 0.99
C ASP A 8 23.16 -31.13 -0.01
N GLU A 9 22.59 -32.31 0.25
CA GLU A 9 21.79 -33.09 -0.72
C GLU A 9 21.43 -34.47 -0.16
N PRO A 10 20.16 -34.88 -0.28
CA PRO A 10 19.87 -35.85 -1.33
C PRO A 10 18.91 -35.29 -2.37
N SER A 11 19.36 -35.32 -3.62
CA SER A 11 18.55 -35.20 -4.83
C SER A 11 17.79 -36.49 -5.18
N ILE A 12 18.17 -37.63 -4.57
CA ILE A 12 17.54 -38.96 -4.72
C ILE A 12 17.52 -39.69 -3.37
N TYR A 13 16.39 -40.31 -3.05
CA TYR A 13 16.15 -41.16 -1.88
C TYR A 13 15.84 -42.59 -2.31
N GLU A 14 16.08 -43.56 -1.44
CA GLU A 14 15.57 -44.91 -1.61
C GLU A 14 14.23 -45.01 -0.88
N VAL A 15 13.13 -45.13 -1.63
CA VAL A 15 11.77 -45.12 -1.09
C VAL A 15 11.04 -46.41 -1.41
N GLY A 16 10.53 -47.07 -0.37
CA GLY A 16 9.79 -48.32 -0.48
C GLY A 16 8.36 -48.17 0.01
N ILE A 17 7.45 -48.87 -0.65
CA ILE A 17 6.01 -48.68 -0.52
C ILE A 17 5.35 -50.05 -0.37
N SER A 18 4.41 -50.16 0.56
CA SER A 18 3.59 -51.36 0.75
C SER A 18 2.15 -51.04 1.13
N LYS A 19 1.25 -52.00 0.90
CA LYS A 19 -0.17 -51.97 1.27
C LYS A 19 -0.57 -53.38 1.68
N VAL A 20 -1.03 -53.53 2.92
CA VAL A 20 -1.51 -54.78 3.52
C VAL A 20 -2.96 -54.58 3.91
N ASP A 21 -3.81 -55.54 3.55
CA ASP A 21 -5.22 -55.55 3.95
C ASP A 21 -5.35 -55.99 5.40
N ILE A 22 -6.05 -55.19 6.21
CA ILE A 22 -6.24 -55.44 7.65
C ILE A 22 -7.70 -55.68 8.00
N THR A 23 -8.53 -56.00 7.00
CA THR A 23 -9.96 -56.25 7.18
C THR A 23 -10.19 -57.66 7.73
N PRO A 24 -10.81 -57.83 8.92
CA PRO A 24 -11.17 -59.15 9.41
C PRO A 24 -12.28 -59.78 8.56
N ASP A 25 -12.28 -61.11 8.46
CA ASP A 25 -13.31 -61.89 7.77
C ASP A 25 -14.43 -62.40 8.72
N TYR A 26 -14.34 -62.03 10.00
CA TYR A 26 -15.32 -62.33 11.04
C TYR A 26 -15.98 -61.04 11.61
N PRO A 27 -17.20 -61.14 12.18
CA PRO A 27 -17.83 -60.02 12.89
C PRO A 27 -17.00 -59.57 14.08
N ILE A 28 -16.85 -58.26 14.26
CA ILE A 28 -16.11 -57.69 15.38
C ILE A 28 -16.72 -56.37 15.83
N ARG A 29 -16.59 -56.00 17.11
CA ARG A 29 -17.01 -54.68 17.56
C ARG A 29 -16.18 -53.59 16.89
N LEU A 30 -16.85 -52.55 16.43
CA LEU A 30 -16.19 -51.34 15.93
C LEU A 30 -15.99 -50.33 17.07
N ASN A 31 -14.95 -49.50 16.97
CA ASN A 31 -14.59 -48.54 18.00
C ASN A 31 -15.01 -47.09 17.66
N GLY A 32 -15.21 -46.24 18.68
CA GLY A 32 -15.45 -44.79 18.53
C GLY A 32 -16.84 -44.30 18.95
N PHE A 33 -17.93 -45.02 18.61
CA PHE A 33 -19.29 -44.65 19.04
C PHE A 33 -19.77 -45.52 20.21
N GLY A 34 -19.91 -44.94 21.41
CA GLY A 34 -20.23 -45.68 22.64
C GLY A 34 -21.61 -46.36 22.69
N ASN A 35 -22.54 -46.00 21.79
CA ASN A 35 -23.83 -46.67 21.64
C ASN A 35 -23.75 -47.97 20.81
N ARG A 36 -22.64 -48.22 20.10
CA ARG A 36 -22.47 -49.39 19.21
C ARG A 36 -22.06 -50.63 20.00
N ARG A 37 -23.04 -51.33 20.59
CA ARG A 37 -22.81 -52.47 21.50
C ARG A 37 -22.93 -53.86 20.87
N LYS A 38 -23.00 -53.94 19.54
CA LYS A 38 -23.04 -55.19 18.77
C LYS A 38 -21.79 -55.30 17.88
N GLU A 39 -21.48 -56.50 17.42
CA GLU A 39 -20.46 -56.72 16.39
C GLU A 39 -20.91 -56.15 15.04
N SER A 40 -19.94 -55.92 14.15
CA SER A 40 -20.13 -55.36 12.82
C SER A 40 -21.09 -56.20 11.96
N GLU A 41 -21.91 -55.52 11.18
CA GLU A 41 -22.92 -56.10 10.29
C GLU A 41 -22.37 -56.41 8.89
N GLY A 42 -21.12 -56.02 8.60
CA GLY A 42 -20.46 -56.26 7.32
C GLY A 42 -19.28 -55.33 7.07
N VAL A 43 -18.79 -55.35 5.84
CA VAL A 43 -17.71 -54.50 5.33
C VAL A 43 -18.25 -53.69 4.16
N SER A 44 -18.33 -52.37 4.30
CA SER A 44 -18.72 -51.49 3.18
C SER A 44 -17.52 -51.00 2.38
N GLN A 45 -16.34 -50.97 3.01
CA GLN A 45 -15.06 -50.62 2.40
C GLN A 45 -13.93 -51.34 3.13
N ARG A 46 -13.01 -51.96 2.40
CA ARG A 46 -11.85 -52.65 2.98
C ARG A 46 -10.85 -51.65 3.55
N ILE A 47 -10.23 -52.03 4.66
CA ILE A 47 -9.31 -51.21 5.45
C ILE A 47 -7.89 -51.76 5.33
N HIS A 48 -6.87 -50.88 5.33
CA HIS A 48 -5.50 -51.27 5.03
C HIS A 48 -4.47 -50.63 5.99
N ALA A 49 -3.33 -51.30 6.14
CA ALA A 49 -2.09 -50.71 6.61
C ALA A 49 -1.20 -50.38 5.41
N ARG A 50 -0.75 -49.13 5.29
CA ARG A 50 0.09 -48.65 4.18
C ARG A 50 1.38 -48.10 4.75
N ALA A 51 2.52 -48.47 4.19
CA ALA A 51 3.81 -48.02 4.72
C ALA A 51 4.72 -47.38 3.66
N LEU A 52 5.46 -46.37 4.10
CA LEU A 52 6.56 -45.73 3.37
C LEU A 52 7.86 -45.91 4.15
N ALA A 53 8.89 -46.47 3.51
CA ALA A 53 10.24 -46.57 4.07
C ALA A 53 11.19 -45.66 3.27
N ILE A 54 11.77 -44.64 3.92
CA ILE A 54 12.58 -43.60 3.26
C ILE A 54 13.99 -43.62 3.85
N SER A 55 15.02 -43.76 3.00
CA SER A 55 16.44 -43.65 3.39
C SER A 55 17.23 -42.84 2.37
N ALA A 56 18.35 -42.27 2.78
CA ALA A 56 19.36 -41.69 1.90
C ALA A 56 20.73 -42.32 2.20
N GLY A 57 21.45 -42.74 1.15
CA GLY A 57 22.72 -43.46 1.30
C GLY A 57 22.59 -44.71 2.17
N GLU A 58 23.55 -44.92 3.09
CA GLU A 58 23.62 -46.07 4.00
C GLU A 58 22.76 -45.89 5.28
N ALA A 59 22.02 -44.77 5.42
CA ALA A 59 21.20 -44.52 6.59
C ALA A 59 20.07 -45.54 6.73
N LYS A 60 19.76 -45.94 7.97
CA LYS A 60 18.60 -46.78 8.26
C LYS A 60 17.32 -46.04 7.85
N PRO A 61 16.34 -46.73 7.22
CA PRO A 61 15.13 -46.05 6.75
C PRO A 61 14.28 -45.55 7.90
N MET A 62 13.66 -44.39 7.71
CA MET A 62 12.50 -43.93 8.47
C MET A 62 11.25 -44.60 7.89
N VAL A 63 10.37 -45.14 8.72
CA VAL A 63 9.22 -45.94 8.31
C VAL A 63 7.93 -45.32 8.84
N LEU A 64 7.11 -44.81 7.92
CA LEU A 64 5.80 -44.21 8.20
C LEU A 64 4.76 -45.26 7.89
N ILE A 65 3.86 -45.53 8.82
CA ILE A 65 2.80 -46.52 8.67
C ILE A 65 1.45 -45.85 8.92
N ALA A 66 0.64 -45.71 7.87
CA ALA A 66 -0.72 -45.19 7.95
C ALA A 66 -1.73 -46.34 7.96
N ILE A 67 -2.50 -46.47 9.04
CA ILE A 67 -3.48 -47.54 9.21
C ILE A 67 -4.92 -47.01 9.23
N ASP A 68 -5.81 -47.75 8.58
CA ASP A 68 -7.25 -47.54 8.69
C ASP A 68 -7.75 -48.10 10.04
N SER A 69 -7.66 -47.29 11.10
CA SER A 69 -8.02 -47.64 12.48
C SER A 69 -8.51 -46.40 13.24
N LEU A 70 -9.30 -46.61 14.31
CA LEU A 70 -9.59 -45.53 15.27
C LEU A 70 -8.32 -45.08 15.99
N GLY A 71 -7.45 -46.02 16.36
CA GLY A 71 -6.25 -45.79 17.13
C GLY A 71 -5.75 -47.05 17.84
N VAL A 72 -4.44 -47.09 18.11
CA VAL A 72 -3.75 -48.18 18.82
C VAL A 72 -2.95 -47.60 19.99
N ARG A 73 -2.65 -48.43 21.00
CA ARG A 73 -1.84 -48.00 22.15
C ARG A 73 -0.35 -48.17 21.91
N ILE A 74 0.46 -47.34 22.58
CA ILE A 74 1.92 -47.30 22.40
C ILE A 74 2.60 -48.68 22.53
N GLY A 75 2.12 -49.55 23.43
CA GLY A 75 2.67 -50.90 23.60
C GLY A 75 2.59 -51.75 22.33
N MET A 76 1.55 -51.56 21.50
CA MET A 76 1.45 -52.24 20.20
C MET A 76 2.49 -51.70 19.21
N VAL A 77 2.74 -50.39 19.23
CA VAL A 77 3.73 -49.74 18.37
C VAL A 77 5.16 -50.13 18.79
N ASP A 78 5.41 -50.20 20.10
CA ASP A 78 6.69 -50.63 20.65
C ASP A 78 6.98 -52.11 20.36
N GLU A 79 5.96 -52.97 20.37
CA GLU A 79 6.08 -54.37 19.94
C GLU A 79 6.43 -54.47 18.44
N VAL A 80 5.77 -53.70 17.58
CA VAL A 80 6.13 -53.61 16.15
C VAL A 80 7.58 -53.14 15.99
N ALA A 81 7.97 -52.12 16.74
CA ALA A 81 9.34 -51.59 16.72
C ALA A 81 10.37 -52.63 17.18
N ALA A 82 10.09 -53.39 18.25
CA ALA A 82 10.96 -54.46 18.71
C ALA A 82 11.16 -55.55 17.63
N ARG A 83 10.09 -55.90 16.89
CA ARG A 83 10.16 -56.84 15.77
C ARG A 83 10.99 -56.29 14.60
N LEU A 84 10.85 -55.01 14.28
CA LEU A 84 11.62 -54.36 13.21
C LEU A 84 13.08 -54.13 13.59
N GLN A 85 13.36 -53.81 14.85
CA GLN A 85 14.71 -53.77 15.40
C GLN A 85 15.38 -55.14 15.28
N THR A 86 14.67 -56.21 15.62
CA THR A 86 15.20 -57.58 15.53
C THR A 86 15.43 -58.02 14.08
N SER A 87 14.49 -57.72 13.17
CA SER A 87 14.54 -58.23 11.79
C SER A 87 15.36 -57.38 10.82
N HIS A 88 15.42 -56.05 11.01
CA HIS A 88 16.02 -55.10 10.06
C HIS A 88 16.93 -54.06 10.73
N GLY A 89 17.05 -54.08 12.07
CA GLY A 89 17.85 -53.11 12.84
C GLY A 89 17.29 -51.69 12.75
N ILE A 90 15.96 -51.53 12.70
CA ILE A 90 15.29 -50.23 12.65
C ILE A 90 15.03 -49.74 14.07
N PRO A 91 15.59 -48.59 14.47
CA PRO A 91 15.41 -48.06 15.80
C PRO A 91 14.00 -47.47 15.98
N ARG A 92 13.52 -47.38 17.24
CA ARG A 92 12.13 -46.99 17.54
C ARG A 92 11.81 -45.58 17.05
N GLU A 93 12.76 -44.65 17.15
CA GLU A 93 12.64 -43.27 16.69
C GLU A 93 12.44 -43.15 15.18
N ASN A 94 12.83 -44.17 14.39
CA ASN A 94 12.60 -44.18 12.94
C ASN A 94 11.19 -44.62 12.56
N ILE A 95 10.34 -45.04 13.50
CA ILE A 95 9.02 -45.60 13.20
C ILE A 95 7.95 -44.61 13.64
N ALA A 96 7.19 -44.10 12.68
CA ALA A 96 6.02 -43.26 12.92
C ALA A 96 4.77 -44.03 12.49
N LEU A 97 3.82 -44.22 13.41
CA LEU A 97 2.54 -44.88 13.10
C LEU A 97 1.41 -43.88 13.22
N THR A 98 0.64 -43.67 12.15
CA THR A 98 -0.51 -42.77 12.11
C THR A 98 -1.78 -43.57 11.84
N PHE A 99 -2.90 -43.14 12.40
CA PHE A 99 -4.19 -43.77 12.13
C PHE A 99 -5.21 -42.77 11.56
N THR A 100 -6.05 -43.22 10.63
CA THR A 100 -7.08 -42.39 9.98
C THR A 100 -8.21 -41.95 10.91
N HIS A 101 -8.23 -42.50 12.12
CA HIS A 101 -9.22 -42.24 13.14
C HIS A 101 -10.67 -42.53 12.68
N SER A 102 -10.84 -43.49 11.76
CA SER A 102 -12.18 -43.89 11.31
C SER A 102 -12.94 -44.56 12.45
N HIS A 103 -14.12 -44.03 12.77
CA HIS A 103 -15.05 -44.61 13.74
C HIS A 103 -15.75 -45.87 13.21
N CYS A 104 -15.47 -46.31 11.98
CA CYS A 104 -16.02 -47.53 11.38
C CYS A 104 -14.96 -48.63 11.26
N THR A 105 -14.00 -48.69 12.18
CA THR A 105 -12.92 -49.69 12.18
C THR A 105 -13.00 -50.60 13.41
N PRO A 106 -12.45 -51.83 13.35
CA PRO A 106 -12.49 -52.76 14.46
C PRO A 106 -11.84 -52.22 15.74
N LYS A 107 -12.40 -52.61 16.90
CA LYS A 107 -11.82 -52.31 18.20
C LYS A 107 -10.58 -53.19 18.44
N VAL A 108 -9.57 -52.56 19.03
CA VAL A 108 -8.38 -53.21 19.58
C VAL A 108 -8.29 -52.99 21.09
N ASN A 109 -7.47 -53.80 21.74
CA ASN A 109 -7.22 -53.69 23.18
C ASN A 109 -6.51 -52.38 23.56
N GLY A 110 -6.90 -51.79 24.70
CA GLY A 110 -6.30 -50.58 25.26
C GLY A 110 -6.81 -49.26 24.65
N ALA A 111 -7.39 -49.31 23.45
CA ALA A 111 -7.94 -48.14 22.76
C ALA A 111 -9.37 -47.87 23.25
N SER A 112 -9.55 -46.84 24.09
CA SER A 112 -10.84 -46.43 24.68
C SER A 112 -11.61 -47.59 25.34
N ASP A 113 -10.99 -48.25 26.33
CA ASP A 113 -11.51 -49.48 26.96
C ASP A 113 -12.91 -49.34 27.56
N ASN A 114 -13.27 -48.15 28.01
CA ASN A 114 -14.56 -47.87 28.63
C ASN A 114 -15.60 -47.27 27.67
N ILE A 115 -15.33 -47.24 26.35
CA ILE A 115 -16.17 -46.58 25.35
C ILE A 115 -17.65 -47.01 25.39
N PHE A 116 -17.94 -48.27 25.70
CA PHE A 116 -19.32 -48.79 25.74
C PHE A 116 -20.03 -48.59 27.08
N SER A 117 -19.30 -48.15 28.11
CA SER A 117 -19.82 -47.95 29.48
C SER A 117 -20.50 -49.19 30.08
N THR A 118 -20.05 -50.37 29.68
CA THR A 118 -20.54 -51.68 30.12
C THR A 118 -19.50 -52.74 29.76
N PRO A 119 -19.41 -53.87 30.47
CA PRO A 119 -18.50 -54.95 30.09
C PRO A 119 -18.77 -55.44 28.67
N ILE A 120 -17.69 -55.74 27.96
CA ILE A 120 -17.76 -56.41 26.64
C ILE A 120 -18.06 -57.90 26.89
N PRO A 121 -19.05 -58.49 26.20
CA PRO A 121 -19.29 -59.94 26.27
C PRO A 121 -18.04 -60.73 25.91
N ALA A 122 -17.76 -61.82 26.63
CA ALA A 122 -16.53 -62.59 26.47
C ALA A 122 -16.25 -63.02 25.01
N ALA A 123 -17.28 -63.47 24.29
CA ALA A 123 -17.15 -63.84 22.87
C ALA A 123 -16.71 -62.67 21.98
N HIS A 124 -17.22 -61.46 22.21
CA HIS A 124 -16.78 -60.27 21.47
C HIS A 124 -15.37 -59.84 21.86
N GLN A 125 -14.99 -60.04 23.13
CA GLN A 125 -13.64 -59.73 23.61
C GLN A 125 -12.60 -60.65 22.97
N GLU A 126 -12.92 -61.94 22.80
CA GLU A 126 -12.04 -62.90 22.11
C GLU A 126 -11.73 -62.47 20.67
N HIS A 127 -12.73 -62.03 19.89
CA HIS A 127 -12.50 -61.47 18.56
C HIS A 127 -11.62 -60.21 18.58
N ILE A 128 -11.80 -59.32 19.57
CA ILE A 128 -10.94 -58.14 19.75
C ILE A 128 -9.49 -58.56 20.06
N ASP A 129 -9.29 -59.58 20.90
CA ASP A 129 -7.96 -60.08 21.27
C ASP A 129 -7.25 -60.70 20.06
N VAL A 130 -7.97 -61.47 19.23
CA VAL A 130 -7.48 -62.03 17.96
C VAL A 130 -7.09 -60.89 17.01
N TYR A 131 -8.00 -59.96 16.74
CA TYR A 131 -7.75 -58.87 15.81
C TYR A 131 -6.59 -57.96 16.26
N THR A 132 -6.44 -57.74 17.57
CA THR A 132 -5.32 -56.98 18.13
C THR A 132 -3.97 -57.61 17.75
N ARG A 133 -3.86 -58.94 17.81
CA ARG A 133 -2.64 -59.66 17.39
C ARG A 133 -2.45 -59.61 15.88
N GLU A 134 -3.50 -59.90 15.11
CA GLU A 134 -3.48 -59.85 13.64
C GLU A 134 -3.08 -58.47 13.11
N LEU A 135 -3.64 -57.40 13.68
CA LEU A 135 -3.29 -56.03 13.31
C LEU A 135 -1.82 -55.75 13.62
N THR A 136 -1.31 -56.19 14.77
CA THR A 136 0.12 -56.05 15.12
C THR A 136 1.01 -56.76 14.10
N ASP A 137 0.62 -57.97 13.67
CA ASP A 137 1.33 -58.74 12.66
C ASP A 137 1.32 -58.04 11.29
N HIS A 138 0.15 -57.56 10.86
CA HIS A 138 -0.02 -56.84 9.59
C HIS A 138 0.70 -55.49 9.55
N ILE A 139 0.74 -54.74 10.66
CA ILE A 139 1.52 -53.50 10.77
C ILE A 139 3.01 -53.81 10.56
N ALA A 140 3.52 -54.83 11.24
CA ALA A 140 4.91 -55.24 11.09
C ALA A 140 5.20 -55.78 9.68
N GLU A 141 4.26 -56.49 9.07
CA GLU A 141 4.35 -56.96 7.68
C GLU A 141 4.43 -55.79 6.69
N ALA A 142 3.51 -54.82 6.79
CA ALA A 142 3.52 -53.63 5.94
C ALA A 142 4.86 -52.91 6.03
N ALA A 143 5.37 -52.68 7.25
CA ALA A 143 6.66 -52.06 7.46
C ALA A 143 7.81 -52.85 6.81
N ARG A 144 7.91 -54.16 7.04
CA ARG A 144 8.94 -55.02 6.42
C ARG A 144 8.86 -55.01 4.90
N ALA A 145 7.64 -55.08 4.34
CA ALA A 145 7.43 -55.05 2.90
C ALA A 145 7.88 -53.72 2.28
N ALA A 146 7.60 -52.58 2.93
CA ALA A 146 8.07 -51.28 2.48
C ALA A 146 9.60 -51.18 2.56
N ILE A 147 10.21 -51.63 3.67
CA ILE A 147 11.68 -51.68 3.82
C ILE A 147 12.31 -52.50 2.70
N ASN A 148 11.75 -53.66 2.35
CA ASN A 148 12.36 -54.55 1.35
C ASN A 148 12.11 -54.12 -0.10
N ASN A 149 11.18 -53.20 -0.34
CA ASN A 149 10.80 -52.71 -1.68
C ASN A 149 11.27 -51.27 -1.96
N ARG A 150 12.39 -50.84 -1.36
CA ARG A 150 12.96 -49.51 -1.61
C ARG A 150 13.51 -49.38 -3.03
N GLN A 151 13.23 -48.25 -3.67
CA GLN A 151 13.69 -47.92 -5.02
C GLN A 151 14.01 -46.43 -5.11
N ALA A 152 15.03 -46.08 -5.90
CA ALA A 152 15.44 -44.71 -6.18
C ALA A 152 14.27 -43.80 -6.57
N SER A 153 14.05 -42.75 -5.80
CA SER A 153 12.90 -41.85 -5.89
C SER A 153 13.28 -40.40 -5.55
N ARG A 154 12.55 -39.44 -6.11
CA ARG A 154 12.58 -38.03 -5.68
C ARG A 154 11.39 -37.75 -4.77
N LEU A 155 11.61 -36.88 -3.79
CA LEU A 155 10.58 -36.42 -2.86
C LEU A 155 10.27 -34.95 -3.14
N GLU A 156 9.00 -34.63 -3.28
CA GLU A 156 8.51 -33.26 -3.49
C GLU A 156 7.31 -33.03 -2.59
N TRP A 157 7.08 -31.81 -2.13
CA TRP A 157 5.93 -31.50 -1.31
C TRP A 157 5.27 -30.17 -1.70
N ALA A 158 3.99 -30.05 -1.39
CA ALA A 158 3.22 -28.81 -1.48
C ALA A 158 2.06 -28.83 -0.48
N SER A 159 1.48 -27.67 -0.19
CA SER A 159 0.29 -27.55 0.66
C SER A 159 -0.88 -26.96 -0.12
N GLY A 160 -2.04 -27.61 -0.02
CA GLY A 160 -3.30 -27.17 -0.58
C GLY A 160 -4.29 -26.72 0.50
N LYS A 161 -5.55 -26.48 0.12
CA LYS A 161 -6.64 -26.22 1.08
C LYS A 161 -7.91 -26.99 0.76
N VAL A 162 -8.53 -27.59 1.79
CA VAL A 162 -9.79 -28.34 1.73
C VAL A 162 -10.74 -27.80 2.80
N ARG A 163 -12.05 -27.72 2.51
CA ARG A 163 -12.99 -26.88 3.30
C ARG A 163 -14.18 -27.62 3.91
N PHE A 164 -14.24 -28.94 3.83
CA PHE A 164 -15.33 -29.69 4.48
C PHE A 164 -15.17 -29.85 6.00
N SER A 165 -14.08 -29.40 6.63
CA SER A 165 -13.90 -29.45 8.10
C SER A 165 -14.57 -28.24 8.77
N LYS A 166 -15.18 -28.43 9.95
CA LYS A 166 -15.85 -27.39 10.72
C LYS A 166 -15.66 -27.59 12.21
N ASN A 167 -15.34 -26.50 12.92
CA ASN A 167 -15.26 -26.52 14.38
C ASN A 167 -16.62 -26.91 14.99
N ARG A 168 -16.63 -27.97 15.78
CA ARG A 168 -17.81 -28.56 16.41
C ARG A 168 -18.09 -28.02 17.82
N ARG A 169 -17.15 -27.25 18.38
CA ARG A 169 -17.19 -26.72 19.74
C ARG A 169 -17.73 -25.30 19.77
N THR A 170 -17.21 -24.45 18.89
CA THR A 170 -17.55 -23.02 18.83
C THR A 170 -17.99 -22.65 17.42
N PRO A 171 -19.21 -22.12 17.21
CA PRO A 171 -19.62 -21.61 15.91
C PRO A 171 -18.64 -20.55 15.38
N GLY A 172 -18.05 -20.79 14.22
CA GLY A 172 -17.00 -19.91 13.67
C GLY A 172 -15.65 -20.03 14.38
N GLY A 173 -15.46 -21.04 15.23
CA GLY A 173 -14.18 -21.35 15.87
C GLY A 173 -13.10 -21.79 14.87
N PRO A 174 -11.83 -21.87 15.31
CA PRO A 174 -10.70 -22.17 14.45
C PRO A 174 -10.83 -23.54 13.78
N VAL A 175 -10.37 -23.62 12.52
CA VAL A 175 -10.29 -24.84 11.72
C VAL A 175 -9.00 -24.77 10.91
N ASP A 176 -8.23 -25.86 10.91
CA ASP A 176 -7.09 -26.00 10.03
C ASP A 176 -7.55 -26.61 8.69
N HIS A 177 -7.50 -25.78 7.65
CA HIS A 177 -7.93 -26.16 6.30
C HIS A 177 -6.77 -26.60 5.41
N ASP A 178 -5.53 -26.59 5.90
CA ASP A 178 -4.37 -26.92 5.10
C ASP A 178 -4.33 -28.42 4.78
N LEU A 179 -3.88 -28.74 3.57
CA LEU A 179 -3.69 -30.10 3.06
C LEU A 179 -2.22 -30.28 2.65
N PRO A 180 -1.28 -30.43 3.60
CA PRO A 180 0.10 -30.78 3.28
C PRO A 180 0.13 -32.13 2.56
N THR A 181 0.87 -32.17 1.45
CA THR A 181 0.96 -33.31 0.55
C THR A 181 2.42 -33.57 0.17
N LEU A 182 2.89 -34.79 0.45
CA LEU A 182 4.19 -35.31 0.01
C LEU A 182 3.98 -36.25 -1.19
N PHE A 183 4.77 -36.05 -2.23
CA PHE A 183 4.78 -36.84 -3.46
C PHE A 183 6.09 -37.62 -3.56
N VAL A 184 5.97 -38.92 -3.83
CA VAL A 184 7.11 -39.80 -4.12
C VAL A 184 7.13 -40.09 -5.61
N ARG A 185 8.18 -39.64 -6.30
CA ARG A 185 8.40 -39.86 -7.74
C ARG A 185 9.47 -40.90 -7.97
N ASP A 186 9.26 -41.80 -8.91
CA ASP A 186 10.33 -42.66 -9.41
C ASP A 186 11.46 -41.81 -10.02
N ALA A 187 12.72 -42.06 -9.66
CA ALA A 187 13.83 -41.23 -10.12
C ALA A 187 14.06 -41.34 -11.64
N LYS A 188 13.68 -42.46 -12.28
CA LYS A 188 13.92 -42.75 -13.69
C LYS A 188 12.72 -42.42 -14.59
N SER A 189 11.53 -42.88 -14.21
CA SER A 189 10.31 -42.73 -15.02
C SER A 189 9.54 -41.45 -14.73
N ASP A 190 9.88 -40.75 -13.64
CA ASP A 190 9.18 -39.57 -13.12
C ASP A 190 7.71 -39.80 -12.72
N GLN A 191 7.25 -41.05 -12.73
CA GLN A 191 5.90 -41.42 -12.32
C GLN A 191 5.73 -41.31 -10.80
N ILE A 192 4.55 -40.88 -10.35
CA ILE A 192 4.18 -40.87 -8.92
C ILE A 192 4.00 -42.32 -8.45
N ARG A 193 4.76 -42.73 -7.44
CA ARG A 193 4.66 -44.05 -6.79
C ARG A 193 3.82 -44.00 -5.51
N ALA A 194 3.87 -42.88 -4.78
CA ALA A 194 3.04 -42.67 -3.60
C ALA A 194 2.68 -41.20 -3.37
N VAL A 195 1.57 -40.99 -2.68
CA VAL A 195 1.11 -39.69 -2.21
C VAL A 195 0.74 -39.81 -0.74
N TYR A 196 1.30 -38.96 0.11
CA TYR A 196 0.98 -38.90 1.53
C TYR A 196 0.34 -37.55 1.86
N VAL A 197 -0.85 -37.56 2.46
CA VAL A 197 -1.59 -36.34 2.85
C VAL A 197 -1.96 -36.35 4.33
N ALA A 198 -2.14 -35.16 4.90
CA ALA A 198 -2.83 -34.99 6.18
C ALA A 198 -3.93 -33.95 6.10
N TYR A 199 -5.02 -34.18 6.83
CA TYR A 199 -6.10 -33.22 6.94
C TYR A 199 -6.71 -33.23 8.36
N ALA A 200 -6.93 -32.05 8.93
CA ALA A 200 -7.42 -31.88 10.30
C ALA A 200 -8.95 -31.99 10.37
N CYS A 201 -9.46 -33.22 10.43
CA CYS A 201 -10.89 -33.49 10.53
C CYS A 201 -11.14 -34.88 11.15
N HIS A 202 -12.11 -35.00 12.05
CA HIS A 202 -12.56 -36.32 12.50
C HIS A 202 -13.10 -37.18 11.35
N ALA A 203 -12.82 -38.47 11.35
CA ALA A 203 -13.38 -39.45 10.41
C ALA A 203 -14.68 -40.06 10.98
N VAL A 204 -15.71 -39.23 11.01
CA VAL A 204 -17.03 -39.51 11.61
C VAL A 204 -18.20 -39.25 10.67
N THR A 205 -17.97 -39.12 9.36
CA THR A 205 -19.06 -38.89 8.41
C THR A 205 -20.04 -40.06 8.45
N LEU A 206 -19.54 -41.28 8.64
CA LEU A 206 -20.32 -42.49 8.75
C LEU A 206 -20.45 -42.95 10.21
N SER A 207 -21.62 -43.49 10.56
CA SER A 207 -21.89 -44.03 11.90
C SER A 207 -22.68 -45.33 11.93
N PHE A 208 -23.06 -45.86 10.78
CA PHE A 208 -23.51 -47.25 10.60
C PHE A 208 -22.53 -48.31 11.15
N ASN A 209 -23.02 -49.51 11.43
CA ASN A 209 -22.27 -50.58 12.10
C ASN A 209 -21.56 -51.52 11.10
N GLN A 210 -20.85 -50.97 10.10
CA GLN A 210 -20.07 -51.73 9.11
C GLN A 210 -18.63 -51.22 9.04
N ILE A 211 -17.70 -52.09 8.64
CA ILE A 211 -16.29 -51.75 8.49
C ILE A 211 -16.08 -50.82 7.29
N SER A 212 -15.45 -49.67 7.52
CA SER A 212 -15.15 -48.65 6.52
C SER A 212 -13.99 -47.74 6.95
N GLY A 213 -13.23 -47.25 5.96
CA GLY A 213 -12.23 -46.21 6.16
C GLY A 213 -12.80 -44.79 6.25
N ASP A 214 -14.13 -44.59 6.19
CA ASP A 214 -14.81 -43.28 6.19
C ASP A 214 -14.27 -42.35 5.06
N TRP A 215 -14.34 -41.03 5.22
CA TRP A 215 -13.80 -40.09 4.23
C TRP A 215 -12.29 -40.28 3.98
N PRO A 216 -11.42 -40.67 4.94
CA PRO A 216 -10.01 -40.97 4.65
C PRO A 216 -9.85 -42.13 3.67
N GLY A 217 -10.63 -43.21 3.86
CA GLY A 217 -10.63 -44.36 2.95
C GLY A 217 -11.07 -43.97 1.54
N HIS A 218 -12.12 -43.15 1.42
CA HIS A 218 -12.55 -42.63 0.12
C HIS A 218 -11.59 -41.61 -0.49
N ALA A 219 -10.84 -40.86 0.32
CA ALA A 219 -9.77 -39.98 -0.16
C ALA A 219 -8.64 -40.81 -0.79
N VAL A 220 -8.23 -41.92 -0.15
CA VAL A 220 -7.29 -42.88 -0.74
C VAL A 220 -7.80 -43.39 -2.08
N GLU A 221 -9.03 -43.91 -2.14
CA GLU A 221 -9.62 -44.40 -3.40
C GLU A 221 -9.66 -43.32 -4.49
N SER A 222 -9.96 -42.07 -4.12
CA SER A 222 -10.00 -40.96 -5.06
C SER A 222 -8.61 -40.61 -5.59
N ILE A 223 -7.59 -40.55 -4.71
CA ILE A 223 -6.21 -40.24 -5.11
C ILE A 223 -5.65 -41.37 -5.99
N GLU A 224 -5.80 -42.63 -5.59
CA GLU A 224 -5.32 -43.79 -6.36
C GLU A 224 -6.03 -43.90 -7.73
N ARG A 225 -7.31 -43.50 -7.81
CA ARG A 225 -8.04 -43.41 -9.08
C ARG A 225 -7.55 -42.27 -9.97
N ASN A 226 -7.26 -41.11 -9.39
CA ASN A 226 -6.80 -39.93 -10.13
C ASN A 226 -5.33 -40.06 -10.57
N ILE A 227 -4.55 -40.89 -9.87
CA ILE A 227 -3.12 -41.11 -10.12
C ILE A 227 -2.86 -42.63 -10.20
N PRO A 228 -3.17 -43.28 -11.33
CA PRO A 228 -3.01 -44.72 -11.47
C PRO A 228 -1.56 -45.17 -11.19
N GLY A 229 -1.41 -46.19 -10.36
CA GLY A 229 -0.10 -46.74 -9.96
C GLY A 229 0.48 -46.15 -8.67
N ALA A 230 -0.09 -45.05 -8.16
CA ALA A 230 0.31 -44.51 -6.87
C ALA A 230 -0.39 -45.24 -5.70
N THR A 231 0.31 -45.41 -4.57
CA THR A 231 -0.31 -45.76 -3.29
C THR A 231 -0.56 -44.50 -2.47
N ALA A 232 -1.80 -44.28 -2.02
CA ALA A 232 -2.13 -43.09 -1.23
C ALA A 232 -2.17 -43.40 0.27
N LEU A 233 -1.58 -42.54 1.08
CA LEU A 233 -1.58 -42.59 2.55
C LEU A 233 -2.29 -41.35 3.09
N VAL A 234 -3.17 -41.52 4.07
CA VAL A 234 -3.88 -40.42 4.73
C VAL A 234 -3.61 -40.48 6.22
N SER A 235 -3.25 -39.35 6.80
CA SER A 235 -3.16 -39.14 8.25
C SER A 235 -4.06 -37.98 8.67
N ILE A 236 -4.28 -37.84 9.97
CA ILE A 236 -5.19 -36.83 10.51
C ILE A 236 -4.37 -35.76 11.22
N GLY A 237 -4.62 -34.50 10.87
CA GLY A 237 -3.99 -33.35 11.51
C GLY A 237 -4.62 -33.02 12.88
N ALA A 238 -4.10 -32.00 13.56
CA ALA A 238 -4.67 -31.54 14.82
C ALA A 238 -6.05 -30.88 14.58
N GLY A 239 -7.11 -31.63 14.87
CA GLY A 239 -8.49 -31.25 14.57
C GLY A 239 -9.50 -32.01 15.43
N SER A 240 -9.15 -32.33 16.68
CA SER A 240 -10.04 -33.09 17.56
C SER A 240 -11.34 -32.35 17.94
N ASP A 241 -11.35 -31.05 17.75
CA ASP A 241 -12.51 -30.16 17.89
C ASP A 241 -13.19 -29.84 16.55
N SER A 242 -12.85 -30.55 15.46
CA SER A 242 -13.42 -30.38 14.13
C SER A 242 -14.11 -31.64 13.60
N ASN A 243 -15.32 -31.46 13.08
CA ASN A 243 -16.09 -32.49 12.39
C ASN A 243 -16.23 -32.17 10.88
N PRO A 244 -16.47 -33.17 10.04
CA PRO A 244 -16.79 -32.95 8.64
C PRO A 244 -18.17 -32.28 8.50
N ILE A 245 -18.42 -31.53 7.43
CA ILE A 245 -19.73 -30.98 7.06
C ILE A 245 -20.44 -32.03 6.18
N PRO A 246 -21.69 -32.43 6.50
CA PRO A 246 -22.63 -31.81 7.45
C PRO A 246 -22.65 -32.43 8.87
N GLY A 247 -21.65 -33.22 9.24
CA GLY A 247 -21.51 -33.87 10.54
C GLY A 247 -21.57 -35.39 10.42
N VAL A 248 -22.01 -36.05 11.48
CA VAL A 248 -22.26 -37.50 11.49
C VAL A 248 -23.55 -37.80 10.72
N GLN A 249 -23.48 -38.60 9.66
CA GLN A 249 -24.57 -38.76 8.68
C GLN A 249 -25.17 -40.17 8.60
N GLY A 250 -24.78 -41.12 9.47
CA GLY A 250 -25.34 -42.47 9.42
C GLY A 250 -24.72 -43.32 8.33
N ASP A 251 -25.53 -43.73 7.34
CA ASP A 251 -25.21 -44.63 6.23
C ASP A 251 -25.00 -43.90 4.89
N LYS A 252 -24.87 -42.57 4.90
CA LYS A 252 -24.71 -41.74 3.69
C LYS A 252 -23.28 -41.81 3.11
N VAL A 253 -22.91 -42.96 2.57
CA VAL A 253 -21.59 -43.22 1.94
C VAL A 253 -21.24 -42.20 0.84
N GLU A 254 -22.22 -41.71 0.08
CA GLU A 254 -21.98 -40.72 -0.98
C GLU A 254 -21.42 -39.38 -0.45
N ILE A 255 -21.71 -39.00 0.80
CA ILE A 255 -21.13 -37.80 1.42
C ILE A 255 -19.64 -38.03 1.72
N ALA A 256 -19.28 -39.18 2.29
CA ALA A 256 -17.89 -39.54 2.57
C ALA A 256 -17.08 -39.65 1.27
N LYS A 257 -17.67 -40.18 0.19
CA LYS A 257 -17.09 -40.16 -1.16
C LYS A 257 -16.86 -38.75 -1.68
N SER A 258 -17.82 -37.85 -1.52
CA SER A 258 -17.70 -36.44 -1.96
C SER A 258 -16.55 -35.72 -1.22
N GLN A 259 -16.44 -35.92 0.09
CA GLN A 259 -15.34 -35.37 0.90
C GLN A 259 -13.97 -35.95 0.48
N GLY A 260 -13.91 -37.27 0.24
CA GLY A 260 -12.72 -37.91 -0.32
C GLY A 260 -12.35 -37.38 -1.71
N ALA A 261 -13.34 -37.10 -2.55
CA ALA A 261 -13.14 -36.51 -3.87
C ALA A 261 -12.64 -35.06 -3.81
N GLU A 262 -13.04 -34.27 -2.81
CA GLU A 262 -12.50 -32.92 -2.59
C GLU A 262 -10.98 -32.96 -2.32
N ILE A 263 -10.51 -33.90 -1.49
CA ILE A 263 -9.07 -34.15 -1.27
C ILE A 263 -8.40 -34.61 -2.56
N GLY A 264 -8.98 -35.59 -3.25
CA GLY A 264 -8.42 -36.12 -4.50
C GLY A 264 -8.31 -35.07 -5.61
N ALA A 265 -9.25 -34.14 -5.70
CA ALA A 265 -9.22 -33.02 -6.64
C ALA A 265 -8.13 -32.00 -6.27
N GLU A 266 -7.97 -31.69 -4.98
CA GLU A 266 -6.92 -30.77 -4.54
C GLU A 266 -5.52 -31.34 -4.76
N VAL A 267 -5.30 -32.62 -4.47
CA VAL A 267 -4.03 -33.32 -4.79
C VAL A 267 -3.74 -33.25 -6.29
N GLN A 268 -4.75 -33.46 -7.15
CA GLN A 268 -4.59 -33.36 -8.60
C GLN A 268 -4.23 -31.93 -9.04
N ARG A 269 -4.81 -30.92 -8.40
CA ARG A 269 -4.44 -29.51 -8.65
C ARG A 269 -2.99 -29.24 -8.25
N LEU A 270 -2.52 -29.75 -7.12
CA LEU A 270 -1.15 -29.58 -6.64
C LEU A 270 -0.09 -30.21 -7.57
N LEU A 271 -0.45 -31.27 -8.30
CA LEU A 271 0.42 -31.85 -9.33
C LEU A 271 0.68 -30.90 -10.51
N GLN A 272 -0.21 -29.91 -10.73
CA GLN A 272 -0.10 -28.92 -11.80
C GLN A 272 0.59 -27.62 -11.36
N THR A 273 0.92 -27.48 -10.07
CA THR A 273 1.62 -26.31 -9.52
C THR A 273 3.08 -26.63 -9.19
N PRO A 274 3.97 -25.62 -9.12
CA PRO A 274 5.33 -25.81 -8.60
C PRO A 274 5.30 -26.44 -7.20
N ARG A 275 6.13 -27.47 -7.00
CA ARG A 275 6.31 -28.16 -5.71
C ARG A 275 7.73 -27.96 -5.22
N ARG A 276 7.90 -28.01 -3.90
CA ARG A 276 9.21 -27.83 -3.26
C ARG A 276 9.91 -29.19 -3.21
N PRO A 277 11.14 -29.33 -3.72
CA PRO A 277 11.90 -30.56 -3.53
C PRO A 277 12.22 -30.74 -2.05
N VAL A 278 12.22 -31.98 -1.57
CA VAL A 278 12.74 -32.33 -0.25
C VAL A 278 14.23 -32.64 -0.41
N THR A 279 15.07 -31.83 0.22
CA THR A 279 16.54 -31.95 0.23
C THR A 279 17.03 -32.15 1.66
N GLY A 280 18.25 -32.63 1.85
CA GLY A 280 18.81 -32.89 3.18
C GLY A 280 18.57 -34.30 3.73
N ALA A 281 19.49 -34.76 4.57
CA ALA A 281 19.47 -36.13 5.07
C ALA A 281 18.25 -36.36 5.98
N PRO A 282 17.57 -37.53 5.86
CA PRO A 282 16.46 -37.87 6.75
C PRO A 282 16.96 -38.11 8.17
N ALA A 283 16.35 -37.43 9.15
CA ALA A 283 16.62 -37.59 10.57
C ALA A 283 15.31 -37.69 11.37
N ALA A 284 15.27 -38.58 12.35
CA ALA A 284 14.13 -38.77 13.22
C ALA A 284 14.53 -38.59 14.69
N THR A 285 13.70 -37.86 15.44
CA THR A 285 13.84 -37.69 16.89
C THR A 285 12.54 -38.15 17.55
N LEU A 286 12.64 -38.89 18.65
CA LEU A 286 11.51 -39.29 19.49
C LEU A 286 11.89 -39.01 20.94
N ASN A 287 10.99 -38.36 21.67
CA ASN A 287 11.07 -38.22 23.12
C ASN A 287 9.71 -38.51 23.74
N ARG A 288 9.72 -38.88 25.03
CA ARG A 288 8.52 -39.14 25.81
C ARG A 288 8.46 -38.17 26.98
N ILE A 289 7.32 -37.50 27.15
CA ILE A 289 7.09 -36.57 28.23
C ILE A 289 5.89 -37.01 29.07
N ASP A 290 5.89 -36.66 30.35
CA ASP A 290 4.75 -36.90 31.22
C ASP A 290 3.70 -35.79 31.06
N LEU A 291 2.46 -36.18 30.73
CA LEU A 291 1.28 -35.32 30.82
C LEU A 291 0.53 -35.63 32.11
N PRO A 292 0.69 -34.82 33.17
CA PRO A 292 0.10 -35.08 34.47
C PRO A 292 -1.43 -35.02 34.42
N LEU A 293 -2.07 -35.88 35.20
CA LEU A 293 -3.50 -35.84 35.48
C LEU A 293 -3.76 -34.93 36.70
N ASN A 294 -4.98 -34.42 36.84
CA ASN A 294 -5.41 -33.68 38.02
C ASN A 294 -5.38 -34.57 39.27
N THR A 295 -5.76 -33.99 40.42
CA THR A 295 -5.83 -34.73 41.70
C THR A 295 -6.56 -36.05 41.53
N LEU A 296 -5.87 -37.14 41.84
CA LEU A 296 -6.41 -38.49 41.72
C LEU A 296 -7.53 -38.71 42.73
N PRO A 297 -8.64 -39.37 42.32
CA PRO A 297 -9.72 -39.68 43.23
C PRO A 297 -9.25 -40.72 44.27
N THR A 298 -9.69 -40.51 45.51
CA THR A 298 -9.57 -41.50 46.59
C THR A 298 -10.48 -42.70 46.33
N ARG A 299 -10.21 -43.83 47.01
CA ARG A 299 -11.11 -45.00 46.97
C ARG A 299 -12.55 -44.62 47.33
N ASP A 300 -12.76 -43.88 48.43
CA ASP A 300 -14.09 -43.45 48.88
C ASP A 300 -14.81 -42.60 47.81
N GLN A 301 -14.09 -41.70 47.13
CA GLN A 301 -14.64 -40.91 46.03
C GLN A 301 -15.01 -41.79 44.83
N LEU A 302 -14.20 -42.81 44.50
CA LEU A 302 -14.52 -43.77 43.44
C LEU A 302 -15.74 -44.62 43.80
N GLU A 303 -15.89 -45.05 45.05
CA GLU A 303 -17.05 -45.81 45.54
C GLU A 303 -18.35 -44.99 45.44
N GLU A 304 -18.29 -43.67 45.70
CA GLU A 304 -19.42 -42.78 45.48
C GLU A 304 -19.71 -42.58 43.99
N LEU A 305 -18.68 -42.32 43.17
CA LEU A 305 -18.81 -42.16 41.73
C LEU A 305 -19.38 -43.42 41.05
N ALA A 306 -19.07 -44.61 41.57
CA ALA A 306 -19.58 -45.90 41.09
C ALA A 306 -21.12 -46.02 41.19
N LYS A 307 -21.77 -45.22 42.06
CA LYS A 307 -23.24 -45.15 42.16
C LYS A 307 -23.88 -44.37 41.01
N ASN A 308 -23.10 -43.60 40.24
CA ASN A 308 -23.61 -42.86 39.09
C ASN A 308 -23.92 -43.82 37.92
N GLY A 309 -24.95 -43.49 37.13
CA GLY A 309 -25.25 -44.21 35.89
C GLY A 309 -24.35 -43.79 34.71
N ARG A 310 -24.31 -44.63 33.66
CA ARG A 310 -23.58 -44.41 32.38
C ARG A 310 -22.04 -44.42 32.54
N GLN A 311 -21.32 -43.58 31.80
CA GLN A 311 -19.87 -43.65 31.64
C GLN A 311 -19.06 -43.34 32.92
N ILE A 312 -19.54 -42.43 33.76
CA ILE A 312 -18.84 -42.01 34.98
C ILE A 312 -18.78 -43.16 36.00
N GLY A 313 -19.93 -43.77 36.29
CA GLY A 313 -19.97 -44.90 37.24
C GLY A 313 -19.25 -46.13 36.72
N TYR A 314 -19.37 -46.44 35.42
CA TYR A 314 -18.63 -47.56 34.84
C TYR A 314 -17.11 -47.35 34.95
N ASN A 315 -16.61 -46.15 34.66
CA ASN A 315 -15.19 -45.84 34.84
C ASN A 315 -14.77 -46.01 36.30
N ALA A 316 -15.53 -45.47 37.25
CA ALA A 316 -15.21 -45.61 38.67
C ALA A 316 -15.14 -47.09 39.11
N ILE A 317 -16.06 -47.95 38.61
CA ILE A 317 -16.02 -49.40 38.82
C ILE A 317 -14.71 -49.99 38.28
N THR A 318 -14.28 -49.61 37.08
CA THR A 318 -13.02 -50.10 36.50
C THR A 318 -11.78 -49.62 37.25
N GLN A 319 -11.80 -48.40 37.80
CA GLN A 319 -10.70 -47.88 38.64
C GLN A 319 -10.66 -48.58 40.00
N LEU A 320 -11.82 -48.87 40.62
CA LEU A 320 -11.87 -49.66 41.85
C LEU A 320 -11.34 -51.07 41.63
N ALA A 321 -11.76 -51.73 40.54
CA ALA A 321 -11.24 -53.05 40.19
C ALA A 321 -9.72 -53.04 39.95
N ARG A 322 -9.16 -51.93 39.44
CA ARG A 322 -7.71 -51.73 39.33
C ARG A 322 -7.04 -51.66 40.71
N LEU A 323 -7.60 -50.85 41.63
CA LEU A 323 -7.11 -50.78 43.01
C LEU A 323 -7.25 -52.11 43.76
N ASP A 324 -8.32 -52.88 43.53
CA ASP A 324 -8.54 -54.19 44.13
C ASP A 324 -7.49 -55.22 43.69
N ARG A 325 -6.93 -55.07 42.47
CA ARG A 325 -5.78 -55.86 41.98
C ARG A 325 -4.43 -55.38 42.53
N GLY A 326 -4.40 -54.34 43.37
CA GLY A 326 -3.17 -53.74 43.90
C GLY A 326 -2.43 -52.84 42.91
N GLU A 327 -3.06 -52.47 41.79
CA GLU A 327 -2.47 -51.59 40.78
C GLU A 327 -2.73 -50.11 41.14
N PRO A 328 -1.72 -49.22 41.06
CA PRO A 328 -1.94 -47.80 41.30
C PRO A 328 -2.76 -47.16 40.17
N LEU A 329 -3.54 -46.13 40.51
CA LEU A 329 -4.21 -45.28 39.50
C LEU A 329 -3.15 -44.58 38.64
N LEU A 330 -3.46 -44.38 37.35
CA LEU A 330 -2.58 -43.65 36.45
C LEU A 330 -2.47 -42.19 36.91
N ALA A 331 -1.24 -41.70 37.12
CA ALA A 331 -0.98 -40.33 37.57
C ALA A 331 -0.61 -39.37 36.42
N ALA A 332 -0.07 -39.89 35.33
CA ALA A 332 0.30 -39.15 34.12
C ALA A 332 0.19 -40.06 32.89
N ILE A 333 -0.04 -39.46 31.72
CA ILE A 333 0.08 -40.14 30.43
C ILE A 333 1.53 -40.00 29.96
N ASP A 334 2.16 -41.13 29.65
CA ASP A 334 3.48 -41.20 29.03
C ASP A 334 3.36 -40.92 27.52
N TYR A 335 3.64 -39.68 27.13
CA TYR A 335 3.22 -39.08 25.86
C TYR A 335 4.39 -38.98 24.86
N PRO A 336 4.37 -39.73 23.74
CA PRO A 336 5.41 -39.66 22.74
C PRO A 336 5.24 -38.46 21.80
N ILE A 337 6.33 -37.74 21.58
CA ILE A 337 6.45 -36.67 20.58
C ILE A 337 7.59 -37.04 19.65
N GLN A 338 7.30 -37.07 18.35
CA GLN A 338 8.25 -37.47 17.33
C GLN A 338 8.32 -36.44 16.21
N THR A 339 9.53 -36.19 15.71
CA THR A 339 9.78 -35.26 14.61
C THR A 339 10.65 -35.92 13.57
N TRP A 340 10.27 -35.82 12.30
CA TRP A 340 11.09 -36.16 11.15
C TRP A 340 11.53 -34.88 10.44
N SER A 341 12.82 -34.76 10.16
CA SER A 341 13.38 -33.62 9.42
C SER A 341 14.17 -34.12 8.21
N PHE A 342 14.16 -33.31 7.16
CA PHE A 342 14.96 -33.51 5.96
C PHE A 342 15.83 -32.26 5.80
N GLY A 343 16.96 -32.21 6.53
CA GLY A 343 17.75 -30.99 6.70
C GLY A 343 16.86 -29.77 6.99
N ASP A 344 17.01 -28.73 6.17
CA ASP A 344 16.21 -27.51 6.23
C ASP A 344 15.05 -27.50 5.21
N SER A 345 14.74 -28.60 4.51
CA SER A 345 13.73 -28.55 3.44
C SER A 345 12.30 -28.83 3.92
N LEU A 346 12.12 -29.68 4.93
CA LEU A 346 10.84 -30.12 5.45
C LEU A 346 10.97 -30.70 6.87
N SER A 347 10.04 -30.36 7.77
CA SER A 347 9.91 -30.97 9.09
C SER A 347 8.46 -31.43 9.33
N ILE A 348 8.29 -32.69 9.77
CA ILE A 348 7.00 -33.32 10.03
C ILE A 348 6.96 -33.79 11.50
N VAL A 349 6.02 -33.26 12.27
CA VAL A 349 5.81 -33.61 13.67
C VAL A 349 4.63 -34.56 13.81
N PHE A 350 4.76 -35.54 14.70
CA PHE A 350 3.78 -36.57 14.99
C PHE A 350 3.43 -36.51 16.48
N LEU A 351 2.21 -36.06 16.78
CA LEU A 351 1.67 -35.97 18.13
C LEU A 351 0.68 -37.10 18.43
N ALA A 352 0.75 -37.62 19.65
CA ALA A 352 -0.16 -38.65 20.13
C ALA A 352 -1.54 -38.12 20.53
N GLY A 353 -2.54 -39.00 20.51
CA GLY A 353 -3.90 -38.71 20.92
C GLY A 353 -4.68 -37.80 19.97
N GLU A 354 -5.86 -37.38 20.42
CA GLU A 354 -6.75 -36.50 19.68
C GLU A 354 -6.45 -35.03 20.00
N VAL A 355 -5.48 -34.48 19.26
CA VAL A 355 -4.98 -33.10 19.45
C VAL A 355 -5.91 -32.06 18.82
N CYS A 356 -6.24 -30.99 19.56
CA CYS A 356 -7.11 -29.92 19.06
C CYS A 356 -6.36 -28.93 18.16
N VAL A 357 -7.12 -28.13 17.39
CA VAL A 357 -6.58 -27.23 16.35
C VAL A 357 -5.65 -26.11 16.87
N ASP A 358 -5.72 -25.77 18.16
CA ASP A 358 -4.91 -24.69 18.73
C ASP A 358 -3.41 -24.98 18.63
N TYR A 359 -2.99 -26.25 18.75
CA TYR A 359 -1.59 -26.65 18.62
C TYR A 359 -1.05 -26.37 17.21
N SER A 360 -1.83 -26.74 16.17
CA SER A 360 -1.46 -26.44 14.78
C SER A 360 -1.41 -24.94 14.55
N SER A 361 -2.43 -24.22 15.00
CA SER A 361 -2.52 -22.76 14.87
C SER A 361 -1.32 -22.07 15.50
N ARG A 362 -0.94 -22.47 16.72
CA ARG A 362 0.18 -21.90 17.46
C ARG A 362 1.53 -22.22 16.82
N LEU A 363 1.81 -23.50 16.56
CA LEU A 363 3.10 -23.91 15.97
C LEU A 363 3.31 -23.31 14.57
N LYS A 364 2.25 -23.14 13.77
CA LYS A 364 2.33 -22.44 12.47
C LYS A 364 2.59 -20.93 12.59
N THR A 365 2.49 -20.35 13.78
CA THR A 365 2.90 -18.96 14.04
C THR A 365 4.29 -18.84 14.65
N GLU A 366 4.75 -19.87 15.33
CA GLU A 366 6.04 -19.92 16.05
C GLU A 366 7.17 -20.56 15.20
N LEU A 367 6.80 -21.39 14.21
CA LEU A 367 7.70 -22.05 13.27
C LEU A 367 7.38 -21.62 11.82
N ASP A 368 8.33 -21.84 10.91
CA ASP A 368 8.18 -21.61 9.48
C ASP A 368 7.11 -22.55 8.90
N HIS A 369 5.88 -22.05 8.83
CA HIS A 369 4.74 -22.82 8.35
C HIS A 369 4.87 -23.21 6.88
N GLU A 370 5.76 -22.55 6.12
CA GLU A 370 6.01 -22.92 4.73
C GLU A 370 6.93 -24.13 4.59
N ARG A 371 7.43 -24.74 5.68
CA ARG A 371 8.21 -26.00 5.63
C ARG A 371 7.85 -26.94 6.79
N PHE A 372 6.88 -26.58 7.61
CA PHE A 372 6.46 -27.33 8.80
C PHE A 372 5.11 -28.03 8.60
N TRP A 373 5.02 -29.28 9.06
CA TRP A 373 3.80 -30.10 9.02
C TRP A 373 3.53 -30.72 10.39
N LEU A 374 2.32 -30.54 10.92
CA LEU A 374 1.84 -31.23 12.11
C LEU A 374 0.82 -32.35 11.80
N ASN A 375 1.11 -33.56 12.29
CA ASN A 375 0.17 -34.68 12.38
C ASN A 375 -0.24 -34.91 13.84
N ALA A 376 -1.48 -35.32 14.02
CA ALA A 376 -2.01 -35.84 15.29
C ALA A 376 -2.37 -37.32 15.11
N TYR A 377 -2.96 -37.96 16.11
CA TYR A 377 -3.40 -39.37 15.98
C TYR A 377 -2.22 -40.30 15.61
N CYS A 378 -1.06 -40.07 16.25
CA CYS A 378 0.19 -40.77 15.97
C CYS A 378 0.71 -41.53 17.18
N ASN A 379 1.30 -42.71 16.98
CA ASN A 379 2.05 -43.51 17.97
C ASN A 379 1.26 -44.02 19.21
N ASP A 380 0.36 -43.24 19.79
CA ASP A 380 -0.50 -43.64 20.91
C ASP A 380 -1.89 -42.98 20.81
N PHE A 381 -2.93 -43.79 21.00
CA PHE A 381 -4.30 -43.32 21.18
C PHE A 381 -4.63 -43.19 22.67
N CYS A 382 -3.98 -42.23 23.33
CA CYS A 382 -3.99 -42.09 24.78
C CYS A 382 -5.23 -41.38 25.34
N SER A 383 -5.64 -40.27 24.73
CA SER A 383 -6.80 -39.46 25.11
C SER A 383 -7.01 -38.32 24.11
N TYR A 384 -7.96 -37.43 24.38
CA TYR A 384 -7.96 -36.08 23.84
C TYR A 384 -6.84 -35.26 24.48
N ILE A 385 -6.20 -34.42 23.66
CA ILE A 385 -5.15 -33.49 24.09
C ILE A 385 -5.70 -32.06 23.92
N PRO A 386 -6.36 -31.50 24.96
CA PRO A 386 -6.93 -30.16 24.89
C PRO A 386 -5.83 -29.10 24.94
N SER A 387 -6.11 -27.93 24.36
CA SER A 387 -5.38 -26.70 24.63
C SER A 387 -5.80 -26.12 25.99
N GLU A 388 -5.07 -25.12 26.48
CA GLU A 388 -5.47 -24.40 27.70
C GLU A 388 -6.81 -23.68 27.52
N ARG A 389 -7.16 -23.31 26.27
CA ARG A 389 -8.48 -22.80 25.92
C ARG A 389 -9.54 -23.89 26.06
N LEU A 390 -9.37 -25.02 25.36
CA LEU A 390 -10.38 -26.07 25.30
C LEU A 390 -10.60 -26.74 26.67
N ALA A 391 -9.54 -26.88 27.47
CA ALA A 391 -9.61 -27.37 28.84
C ALA A 391 -10.46 -26.45 29.74
N ARG A 392 -10.34 -25.12 29.60
CA ARG A 392 -11.16 -24.13 30.33
C ARG A 392 -12.62 -24.11 29.87
N GLU A 393 -12.86 -24.30 28.57
CA GLU A 393 -14.22 -24.43 28.03
C GLU A 393 -14.93 -25.69 28.55
N GLY A 394 -14.18 -26.75 28.85
CA GLY A 394 -14.71 -28.02 29.35
C GLY A 394 -15.60 -28.76 28.35
N GLY A 395 -16.35 -29.76 28.82
CA GLY A 395 -17.18 -30.61 27.95
C GLY A 395 -16.37 -31.61 27.11
N TYR A 396 -16.93 -32.09 26.00
CA TYR A 396 -16.33 -33.16 25.19
C TYR A 396 -15.13 -32.65 24.38
N GLY A 397 -13.98 -33.29 24.54
CA GLY A 397 -12.66 -32.87 24.10
C GLY A 397 -11.94 -31.95 25.09
N GLY A 398 -12.63 -31.49 26.15
CA GLY A 398 -12.09 -30.68 27.24
C GLY A 398 -12.14 -31.41 28.59
N GLY A 399 -12.42 -32.72 28.61
CA GLY A 399 -12.35 -33.56 29.80
C GLY A 399 -13.58 -34.44 30.06
N SER A 400 -14.76 -34.20 29.46
CA SER A 400 -15.95 -35.04 29.75
C SER A 400 -15.88 -36.45 29.14
N GLU A 401 -14.97 -36.66 28.21
CA GLU A 401 -14.62 -37.91 27.54
C GLU A 401 -13.68 -38.82 28.36
N THR A 402 -13.02 -38.26 29.38
CA THR A 402 -12.08 -38.96 30.29
C THR A 402 -12.56 -40.36 30.70
N PRO A 403 -13.85 -40.58 31.07
CA PRO A 403 -14.32 -41.90 31.44
C PRO A 403 -14.21 -42.95 30.33
N TYR A 404 -14.31 -42.58 29.05
CA TYR A 404 -14.22 -43.51 27.92
C TYR A 404 -12.80 -44.04 27.68
N PHE A 405 -11.79 -43.26 28.07
CA PHE A 405 -10.37 -43.63 27.98
C PHE A 405 -9.87 -44.39 29.21
N ALA A 406 -10.77 -44.74 30.15
CA ALA A 406 -10.42 -45.38 31.42
C ALA A 406 -9.38 -44.57 32.25
N LEU A 407 -9.45 -43.23 32.16
CA LEU A 407 -8.62 -42.33 32.95
C LEU A 407 -9.29 -42.01 34.29
N PRO A 408 -8.53 -41.90 35.40
CA PRO A 408 -9.11 -41.66 36.72
C PRO A 408 -9.62 -40.22 36.92
N THR A 409 -9.06 -39.25 36.18
CA THR A 409 -9.44 -37.83 36.21
C THR A 409 -8.92 -37.14 34.94
N THR A 410 -9.25 -35.86 34.73
CA THR A 410 -8.85 -35.08 33.55
C THR A 410 -7.36 -34.72 33.58
N LEU A 411 -6.78 -34.34 32.43
CA LEU A 411 -5.43 -33.79 32.33
C LEU A 411 -5.29 -32.47 33.12
N ALA A 412 -4.14 -32.26 33.74
CA ALA A 412 -3.81 -31.03 34.46
C ALA A 412 -3.38 -29.90 33.50
N ALA A 413 -3.52 -28.65 33.95
CA ALA A 413 -3.12 -27.48 33.18
C ALA A 413 -1.61 -27.38 32.95
N GLY A 414 -1.20 -26.63 31.93
CA GLY A 414 0.19 -26.42 31.52
C GLY A 414 0.71 -27.47 30.52
N LEU A 415 -0.17 -28.29 29.96
CA LEU A 415 0.20 -29.36 29.03
C LEU A 415 0.50 -28.82 27.63
N GLU A 416 -0.17 -27.74 27.22
CA GLU A 416 0.03 -27.14 25.91
C GLU A 416 1.47 -26.65 25.74
N GLN A 417 1.96 -25.90 26.72
CA GLN A 417 3.33 -25.38 26.71
C GLN A 417 4.37 -26.50 26.73
N ARG A 418 4.16 -27.57 27.52
CA ARG A 418 5.08 -28.71 27.60
C ARG A 418 5.25 -29.40 26.24
N ILE A 419 4.15 -29.59 25.52
CA ILE A 419 4.17 -30.22 24.19
C ILE A 419 4.86 -29.29 23.19
N VAL A 420 4.52 -28.00 23.19
CA VAL A 420 5.11 -27.00 22.28
C VAL A 420 6.62 -26.85 22.52
N ASP A 421 7.07 -26.78 23.78
CA ASP A 421 8.49 -26.71 24.13
C ASP A 421 9.27 -27.92 23.60
N GLU A 422 8.69 -29.11 23.75
CA GLU A 422 9.31 -30.34 23.24
C GLU A 422 9.33 -30.38 21.70
N VAL A 423 8.31 -29.85 21.02
CA VAL A 423 8.33 -29.70 19.56
C VAL A 423 9.44 -28.74 19.12
N HIS A 424 9.56 -27.56 19.72
CA HIS A 424 10.66 -26.64 19.43
C HIS A 424 12.03 -27.26 19.68
N ARG A 425 12.16 -28.11 20.72
CA ARG A 425 13.42 -28.82 21.01
C ARG A 425 13.79 -29.84 19.92
N GLN A 426 12.81 -30.43 19.24
CA GLN A 426 13.05 -31.46 18.22
C GLN A 426 13.16 -30.92 16.80
N VAL A 427 12.49 -29.80 16.51
CA VAL A 427 12.54 -29.15 15.18
C VAL A 427 13.86 -28.40 15.02
N PRO A 428 14.53 -28.45 13.85
CA PRO A 428 15.78 -27.70 13.64
C PRO A 428 15.62 -26.19 13.84
N ASP A 429 16.64 -25.53 14.38
CA ASP A 429 16.59 -24.09 14.69
C ASP A 429 16.31 -23.20 13.46
N SER A 430 16.63 -23.69 12.26
CA SER A 430 16.36 -23.03 10.97
C SER A 430 14.86 -22.88 10.64
N PHE A 431 13.97 -23.51 11.41
CA PHE A 431 12.52 -23.36 11.31
C PHE A 431 11.98 -22.33 12.30
N ASN A 432 12.76 -21.89 13.30
CA ASN A 432 12.32 -20.84 14.19
C ASN A 432 12.16 -19.54 13.39
N VAL A 433 11.01 -18.87 13.53
CA VAL A 433 10.79 -17.56 12.94
C VAL A 433 10.97 -16.47 13.98
N PRO A 434 11.33 -15.24 13.58
CA PRO A 434 11.27 -14.10 14.48
C PRO A 434 9.85 -13.99 15.09
N PRO A 435 9.73 -13.81 16.42
CA PRO A 435 8.43 -13.63 17.04
C PRO A 435 7.63 -12.50 16.37
N GLY A 436 6.32 -12.67 16.30
CA GLY A 436 5.43 -11.64 15.75
C GLY A 436 5.48 -11.46 14.24
N THR A 437 5.96 -12.46 13.49
CA THR A 437 5.89 -12.51 12.01
C THR A 437 4.86 -13.51 11.46
N GLN A 438 3.96 -13.99 12.32
CA GLN A 438 2.91 -14.96 11.97
C GLN A 438 3.44 -16.21 11.24
N GLY A 439 4.58 -16.76 11.68
CA GLY A 439 5.17 -17.95 11.07
C GLY A 439 5.89 -17.70 9.73
N VAL A 440 6.13 -16.45 9.34
CA VAL A 440 6.81 -16.12 8.08
C VAL A 440 8.26 -15.78 8.37
N ALA A 441 9.18 -16.63 7.91
CA ALA A 441 10.61 -16.37 8.01
C ALA A 441 11.07 -15.28 7.02
N PRO A 442 12.08 -14.46 7.37
CA PRO A 442 12.80 -13.66 6.37
C PRO A 442 13.61 -14.60 5.46
N LYS A 443 13.73 -14.23 4.19
CA LYS A 443 14.52 -14.95 3.17
C LYS A 443 15.94 -14.39 3.08
N SER A 444 16.90 -15.24 2.68
CA SER A 444 18.23 -14.77 2.26
C SER A 444 18.10 -13.78 1.10
N PRO A 445 19.07 -12.88 0.86
CA PRO A 445 19.03 -11.96 -0.27
C PRO A 445 18.80 -12.67 -1.61
N GLU A 446 19.46 -13.81 -1.85
CA GLU A 446 19.32 -14.60 -3.09
C GLU A 446 17.95 -15.29 -3.18
N ALA A 447 17.43 -15.78 -2.06
CA ALA A 447 16.10 -16.37 -2.00
C ALA A 447 14.99 -15.33 -2.21
N SER A 448 15.19 -14.11 -1.71
CA SER A 448 14.30 -12.96 -1.93
C SER A 448 14.35 -12.51 -3.40
N LEU A 449 15.54 -12.44 -4.00
CA LEU A 449 15.72 -12.14 -5.44
C LEU A 449 14.94 -13.10 -6.34
N ARG A 450 14.95 -14.41 -6.03
CA ARG A 450 14.17 -15.42 -6.78
C ARG A 450 12.65 -15.25 -6.65
N CYS A 451 12.17 -14.49 -5.67
CA CYS A 451 10.75 -14.21 -5.48
C CYS A 451 10.27 -13.02 -6.32
N LEU A 452 11.18 -12.23 -6.90
CA LEU A 452 10.87 -11.08 -7.72
C LEU A 452 10.45 -11.49 -9.13
N GLN A 453 9.45 -10.78 -9.65
CA GLN A 453 8.87 -10.99 -10.97
C GLN A 453 8.81 -9.65 -11.72
N THR A 454 9.34 -9.62 -12.94
CA THR A 454 9.30 -8.50 -13.87
C THR A 454 9.11 -9.03 -15.30
N HIS A 455 9.20 -8.18 -16.32
CA HIS A 455 9.10 -8.61 -17.73
C HIS A 455 10.23 -9.56 -18.14
N ASP A 456 9.93 -10.50 -19.03
CA ASP A 456 10.91 -11.51 -19.50
C ASP A 456 12.11 -10.91 -20.23
N ASN A 457 11.97 -9.71 -20.81
CA ASN A 457 13.03 -8.96 -21.48
C ASN A 457 13.88 -8.11 -20.53
N LEU A 458 13.59 -8.13 -19.23
CA LEU A 458 14.36 -7.45 -18.20
C LEU A 458 15.03 -8.47 -17.27
N GLN A 459 16.10 -8.06 -16.62
CA GLN A 459 16.78 -8.82 -15.58
C GLN A 459 16.88 -7.98 -14.31
N ILE A 460 16.84 -8.65 -13.16
CA ILE A 460 16.96 -8.04 -11.84
C ILE A 460 18.25 -8.54 -11.22
N GLU A 461 19.05 -7.63 -10.70
CA GLU A 461 20.30 -7.92 -10.00
C GLU A 461 20.26 -7.36 -8.59
N LEU A 462 20.76 -8.14 -7.62
CA LEU A 462 21.02 -7.67 -6.27
C LEU A 462 22.39 -6.98 -6.25
N VAL A 463 22.44 -5.68 -5.97
CA VAL A 463 23.69 -4.89 -6.00
C VAL A 463 24.26 -4.63 -4.61
N ALA A 464 23.40 -4.59 -3.58
CA ALA A 464 23.83 -4.51 -2.18
C ALA A 464 22.77 -5.13 -1.26
N SER A 465 23.22 -5.72 -0.15
CA SER A 465 22.37 -6.29 0.90
C SER A 465 23.06 -6.20 2.27
N GLU A 466 22.38 -6.62 3.33
CA GLU A 466 23.03 -6.82 4.63
C GLU A 466 24.31 -7.71 4.51
N PRO A 467 25.44 -7.37 5.18
CA PRO A 467 25.64 -6.28 6.15
C PRO A 467 26.15 -4.95 5.54
N LEU A 468 26.32 -4.83 4.22
CA LEU A 468 26.80 -3.59 3.58
C LEU A 468 25.82 -2.43 3.74
N ILE A 469 24.54 -2.75 3.84
CA ILE A 469 23.46 -1.79 4.11
C ILE A 469 22.47 -2.34 5.13
N GLN A 470 21.75 -1.43 5.79
CA GLN A 470 20.69 -1.73 6.75
C GLN A 470 19.57 -0.70 6.63
N ASP A 471 18.32 -1.14 6.60
CA ASP A 471 17.13 -0.28 6.57
C ASP A 471 17.20 0.89 5.57
N PRO A 472 17.61 0.66 4.30
CA PRO A 472 17.82 1.72 3.34
C PRO A 472 16.49 2.34 2.92
N VAL A 473 16.44 3.67 2.80
CA VAL A 473 15.22 4.39 2.41
C VAL A 473 15.40 5.33 1.23
N ALA A 474 16.64 5.74 0.96
CA ALA A 474 16.97 6.59 -0.17
C ALA A 474 18.42 6.40 -0.60
N ILE A 475 18.68 6.60 -1.89
CA ILE A 475 20.01 6.62 -2.48
C ILE A 475 20.26 7.86 -3.35
N ASP A 476 21.52 8.24 -3.47
CA ASP A 476 22.01 9.18 -4.48
C ASP A 476 23.38 8.76 -5.02
N PHE A 477 23.72 9.25 -6.22
CA PHE A 477 24.95 8.87 -6.91
C PHE A 477 25.94 10.03 -6.86
N GLY A 478 27.18 9.76 -6.45
CA GLY A 478 28.27 10.73 -6.48
C GLY A 478 29.00 10.76 -7.82
N ALA A 479 29.62 11.91 -8.13
CA ALA A 479 30.52 12.03 -9.29
C ALA A 479 31.85 11.27 -9.08
N ASP A 480 32.13 10.85 -7.85
CA ASP A 480 33.25 10.03 -7.41
C ASP A 480 33.01 8.51 -7.64
N GLY A 481 31.88 8.13 -8.24
CA GLY A 481 31.50 6.73 -8.45
C GLY A 481 30.95 6.04 -7.20
N ARG A 482 30.75 6.75 -6.08
CA ARG A 482 30.14 6.17 -4.87
C ARG A 482 28.61 6.19 -4.93
N LEU A 483 28.01 5.17 -4.32
CA LEU A 483 26.58 5.13 -4.03
C LEU A 483 26.36 5.59 -2.58
N TRP A 484 25.60 6.66 -2.40
CA TRP A 484 25.25 7.19 -1.08
C TRP A 484 23.89 6.66 -0.65
N VAL A 485 23.77 6.22 0.61
CA VAL A 485 22.59 5.55 1.14
C VAL A 485 22.17 6.19 2.45
N ALA A 486 20.90 6.60 2.54
CA ALA A 486 20.26 6.97 3.80
C ALA A 486 19.63 5.71 4.44
N GLU A 487 20.02 5.43 5.67
CA GLU A 487 19.56 4.29 6.45
C GLU A 487 18.73 4.75 7.64
N MET A 488 17.46 4.35 7.68
CA MET A 488 16.51 4.73 8.73
C MET A 488 16.35 3.58 9.73
N ASN A 489 17.43 3.26 10.45
CA ASN A 489 17.50 2.13 11.39
C ASN A 489 16.59 2.29 12.62
N ASP A 490 16.00 3.47 12.81
CA ASP A 490 15.09 3.91 13.87
C ASP A 490 13.61 3.76 13.48
N TYR A 491 13.34 3.28 12.28
CA TYR A 491 11.98 3.07 11.82
C TYR A 491 11.17 2.13 12.71
N GLY A 492 9.90 2.50 12.92
CA GLY A 492 8.96 1.83 13.83
C GLY A 492 8.72 2.61 15.12
N HIS A 493 9.66 3.48 15.51
CA HIS A 493 9.50 4.36 16.67
C HIS A 493 8.56 5.54 16.40
N GLY A 494 7.75 5.89 17.39
CA GLY A 494 6.88 7.06 17.35
C GLY A 494 7.67 8.38 17.41
N VAL A 495 7.16 9.43 16.77
CA VAL A 495 7.80 10.77 16.75
C VAL A 495 8.10 11.31 18.15
N TYR A 496 7.21 11.06 19.10
CA TYR A 496 7.30 11.56 20.48
C TYR A 496 7.86 10.53 21.45
N GLU A 497 8.24 9.35 20.95
CA GLU A 497 8.89 8.33 21.77
C GLU A 497 10.35 8.71 22.00
N SER A 498 10.87 8.36 23.17
CA SER A 498 12.31 8.42 23.43
C SER A 498 12.93 7.15 22.88
N PHE A 499 13.87 7.29 21.96
CA PHE A 499 14.63 6.20 21.35
C PHE A 499 16.05 6.66 21.08
N GLU A 500 16.96 5.70 20.93
CA GLU A 500 18.34 5.95 20.51
C GLU A 500 18.36 6.27 19.02
N GLN A 501 18.91 7.43 18.67
CA GLN A 501 19.08 7.88 17.29
C GLN A 501 20.16 7.03 16.63
N ASN A 502 19.77 6.21 15.66
CA ASN A 502 20.65 5.25 15.01
C ASN A 502 20.53 5.29 13.47
N GLY A 503 19.78 6.25 12.93
CA GLY A 503 19.81 6.59 11.53
C GLY A 503 21.20 7.05 11.11
N ARG A 504 21.60 6.74 9.88
CA ARG A 504 22.94 7.05 9.38
C ARG A 504 22.97 7.27 7.88
N ILE A 505 24.04 7.90 7.42
CA ILE A 505 24.40 7.96 5.99
C ILE A 505 25.60 7.07 5.76
N ARG A 506 25.53 6.22 4.73
CA ARG A 506 26.64 5.41 4.25
C ARG A 506 27.01 5.78 2.82
N TRP A 507 28.24 5.48 2.44
CA TRP A 507 28.63 5.37 1.05
C TRP A 507 29.12 3.95 0.77
N LEU A 508 28.86 3.49 -0.45
CA LEU A 508 29.25 2.19 -0.98
C LEU A 508 30.15 2.39 -2.20
N ARG A 509 31.14 1.51 -2.35
CA ARG A 509 32.05 1.48 -3.50
C ARG A 509 32.17 0.05 -4.01
N ASP A 510 32.17 -0.06 -5.33
CA ASP A 510 32.53 -1.27 -6.06
C ASP A 510 34.03 -1.16 -6.39
N THR A 511 34.86 -1.94 -5.69
CA THR A 511 36.32 -1.84 -5.81
C THR A 511 36.91 -2.66 -6.96
N ASN A 512 36.14 -3.59 -7.53
CA ASN A 512 36.58 -4.48 -8.59
C ASN A 512 35.87 -4.20 -9.94
N ASN A 513 34.92 -3.27 -9.95
CA ASN A 513 34.13 -2.82 -11.10
C ASN A 513 33.31 -3.95 -11.76
N ASP A 514 32.84 -4.91 -10.96
CA ASP A 514 31.97 -6.01 -11.40
C ASP A 514 30.47 -5.68 -11.34
N GLY A 515 30.13 -4.47 -10.87
CA GLY A 515 28.78 -3.96 -10.75
C GLY A 515 28.11 -4.34 -9.43
N HIS A 516 28.78 -5.02 -8.50
CA HIS A 516 28.33 -5.31 -7.15
C HIS A 516 29.19 -4.56 -6.13
N PHE A 517 28.55 -3.95 -5.13
CA PHE A 517 29.30 -3.23 -4.10
C PHE A 517 29.94 -4.21 -3.12
N ASP A 518 31.20 -3.96 -2.75
CA ASP A 518 32.00 -4.80 -1.85
C ASP A 518 32.64 -4.00 -0.70
N GLU A 519 32.67 -2.67 -0.78
CA GLU A 519 33.07 -1.76 0.30
C GLU A 519 31.90 -0.86 0.72
N ALA A 520 31.75 -0.66 2.03
CA ALA A 520 30.79 0.28 2.59
C ALA A 520 31.33 0.94 3.87
N ARG A 521 31.19 2.27 4.02
CA ARG A 521 31.53 2.98 5.26
C ARG A 521 30.41 3.88 5.74
N THR A 522 30.35 4.09 7.06
CA THR A 522 29.46 5.08 7.67
C THR A 522 30.08 6.45 7.54
N PHE A 523 29.36 7.38 6.91
CA PHE A 523 29.79 8.76 6.72
C PHE A 523 29.34 9.64 7.89
N VAL A 524 28.07 9.51 8.28
CA VAL A 524 27.44 10.21 9.41
C VAL A 524 26.60 9.20 10.18
N ASP A 525 26.65 9.24 11.51
CA ASP A 525 25.86 8.39 12.41
C ASP A 525 25.09 9.25 13.43
N GLY A 526 24.17 8.63 14.17
CA GLY A 526 23.40 9.30 15.23
C GLY A 526 22.33 10.27 14.70
N LEU A 527 21.80 10.02 13.51
CA LEU A 527 20.67 10.74 12.93
C LEU A 527 19.35 10.18 13.46
N ARG A 528 18.27 10.96 13.38
CA ARG A 528 16.99 10.61 14.01
C ARG A 528 16.02 9.86 13.12
N PHE A 529 15.81 10.32 11.90
CA PHE A 529 14.94 9.71 10.89
C PHE A 529 15.40 10.22 9.50
N PRO A 530 16.60 9.86 9.04
CA PRO A 530 17.09 10.34 7.75
C PRO A 530 16.20 9.79 6.63
N THR A 531 15.56 10.68 5.88
CA THR A 531 14.58 10.32 4.84
C THR A 531 15.11 10.48 3.42
N ASP A 532 16.22 11.19 3.23
CA ASP A 532 16.87 11.37 1.94
C ASP A 532 18.33 11.80 2.13
N VAL A 533 19.16 11.43 1.15
CA VAL A 533 20.54 11.87 1.00
C VAL A 533 20.71 12.44 -0.41
N LYS A 534 21.41 13.57 -0.55
CA LYS A 534 21.75 14.16 -1.86
C LYS A 534 23.20 14.60 -1.84
N VAL A 535 24.01 14.09 -2.76
CA VAL A 535 25.40 14.54 -2.94
C VAL A 535 25.41 16.01 -3.33
N TRP A 536 26.22 16.80 -2.63
CA TRP A 536 26.36 18.23 -2.86
C TRP A 536 27.81 18.64 -2.63
N ARG A 537 28.48 19.08 -3.70
CA ARG A 537 29.92 19.41 -3.71
C ARG A 537 30.73 18.21 -3.19
N ASP A 538 31.50 18.43 -2.14
CA ASP A 538 32.38 17.50 -1.45
C ASP A 538 31.75 16.90 -0.17
N GLY A 539 30.43 16.92 -0.09
CA GLY A 539 29.67 16.36 1.02
C GLY A 539 28.27 15.93 0.60
N VAL A 540 27.38 15.84 1.59
CA VAL A 540 25.97 15.45 1.37
C VAL A 540 25.02 16.36 2.13
N LEU A 541 23.88 16.64 1.47
CA LEU A 541 22.69 17.16 2.11
C LEU A 541 21.87 15.99 2.66
N ILE A 542 21.39 16.13 3.89
CA ILE A 542 20.67 15.10 4.62
C ILE A 542 19.34 15.67 5.07
N CYS A 543 18.23 15.02 4.69
CA CYS A 543 16.91 15.32 5.24
C CYS A 543 16.74 14.57 6.56
N ASP A 544 16.86 15.26 7.70
CA ASP A 544 16.65 14.71 9.05
C ASP A 544 15.76 15.67 9.86
N ALA A 545 14.45 15.58 9.62
CA ALA A 545 13.47 16.55 10.13
C ALA A 545 13.60 16.75 11.66
N PRO A 546 13.63 18.01 12.16
CA PRO A 546 13.16 19.23 11.51
C PRO A 546 14.19 19.94 10.63
N ASP A 547 15.33 19.31 10.35
CA ASP A 547 16.49 19.94 9.75
C ASP A 547 16.83 19.37 8.35
N ILE A 548 17.44 20.21 7.52
CA ILE A 548 18.31 19.77 6.42
C ILE A 548 19.74 20.08 6.83
N LEU A 549 20.55 19.03 6.93
CA LEU A 549 21.95 19.09 7.34
C LEU A 549 22.86 19.08 6.12
N PHE A 550 24.04 19.67 6.24
CA PHE A 550 25.16 19.48 5.32
C PHE A 550 26.32 18.86 6.07
N ALA A 551 26.72 17.65 5.65
CA ALA A 551 27.83 16.92 6.22
C ALA A 551 28.98 16.84 5.22
N ARG A 552 30.21 17.06 5.67
CA ARG A 552 31.40 17.19 4.81
C ARG A 552 32.59 16.46 5.42
N ASP A 553 33.34 15.79 4.56
CA ASP A 553 34.66 15.21 4.85
C ASP A 553 35.73 16.22 4.41
N GLU A 554 36.46 16.76 5.38
CA GLU A 554 37.45 17.81 5.17
C GLU A 554 38.87 17.22 5.06
N ASN A 555 39.07 15.97 5.48
CA ASN A 555 40.38 15.32 5.57
C ASN A 555 40.59 14.18 4.55
N GLY A 556 39.53 13.71 3.89
CA GLY A 556 39.51 12.68 2.84
C GLY A 556 39.49 11.24 3.34
N ASP A 557 39.21 10.97 4.62
CA ASP A 557 39.17 9.62 5.20
C ASP A 557 37.86 8.85 4.91
N GLY A 558 36.88 9.53 4.31
CA GLY A 558 35.56 8.99 4.00
C GLY A 558 34.56 9.07 5.16
N VAL A 559 34.81 9.89 6.18
CA VAL A 559 33.92 10.17 7.32
C VAL A 559 33.67 11.68 7.42
N ALA A 560 32.47 12.08 7.83
CA ALA A 560 32.18 13.51 7.99
C ALA A 560 32.93 14.10 9.20
N ASP A 561 33.75 15.12 8.97
CA ASP A 561 34.39 15.92 10.01
C ASP A 561 33.44 16.97 10.60
N SER A 562 32.46 17.42 9.80
CA SER A 562 31.48 18.40 10.25
C SER A 562 30.07 18.13 9.71
N THR A 563 29.07 18.39 10.55
CA THR A 563 27.64 18.34 10.20
C THR A 563 26.98 19.65 10.64
N LYS A 564 26.54 20.46 9.68
CA LYS A 564 25.96 21.79 9.92
C LYS A 564 24.49 21.81 9.56
N LYS A 565 23.67 22.49 10.37
CA LYS A 565 22.26 22.76 10.03
C LYS A 565 22.22 23.89 9.01
N LEU A 566 21.70 23.63 7.81
CA LEU A 566 21.50 24.67 6.81
C LEU A 566 20.09 25.26 6.91
N PHE A 567 19.09 24.39 7.07
CA PHE A 567 17.69 24.78 7.16
C PHE A 567 17.01 24.03 8.30
N SER A 568 16.11 24.71 9.02
CA SER A 568 15.33 24.13 10.12
C SER A 568 13.87 24.54 10.05
N GLY A 569 12.98 23.84 10.75
CA GLY A 569 11.58 24.22 10.91
C GLY A 569 10.60 23.42 10.04
N PHE A 570 11.07 22.32 9.44
CA PHE A 570 10.21 21.33 8.81
C PHE A 570 9.36 20.60 9.87
N ASP A 571 8.12 20.29 9.53
CA ASP A 571 7.19 19.63 10.46
C ASP A 571 7.65 18.21 10.82
N VAL A 572 7.47 17.84 12.08
CA VAL A 572 7.88 16.54 12.62
C VAL A 572 6.72 15.69 13.10
N ARG A 573 5.48 16.20 13.11
CA ARG A 573 4.32 15.59 13.81
C ARG A 573 3.94 14.19 13.32
N ASN A 574 4.44 13.77 12.17
CA ASN A 574 4.22 12.47 11.57
C ASN A 574 5.56 11.88 11.11
N ALA A 575 5.85 10.64 11.51
CA ALA A 575 7.10 9.97 11.19
C ALA A 575 7.29 9.69 9.69
N GLN A 576 6.20 9.51 8.94
CA GLN A 576 6.17 9.09 7.54
C GLN A 576 5.98 10.25 6.55
N ALA A 577 5.67 11.46 7.04
CA ALA A 577 5.36 12.63 6.23
C ALA A 577 6.26 13.79 6.66
N ARG A 578 7.55 13.62 6.37
CA ARG A 578 8.66 14.53 6.72
C ARG A 578 9.32 15.10 5.46
N VAL A 579 10.19 16.08 5.61
CA VAL A 579 11.03 16.58 4.50
C VAL A 579 11.77 15.43 3.81
N ASN A 580 11.80 15.37 2.47
CA ASN A 580 12.46 14.31 1.70
C ASN A 580 12.61 14.68 0.20
N SER A 581 13.19 13.78 -0.60
CA SER A 581 13.24 13.85 -2.08
C SER A 581 13.88 15.11 -2.66
N LEU A 582 15.10 15.44 -2.23
CA LEU A 582 15.94 16.50 -2.78
C LEU A 582 16.37 16.17 -4.22
N ARG A 583 15.96 16.98 -5.19
CA ARG A 583 16.26 16.81 -6.62
C ARG A 583 16.73 18.12 -7.25
N PHE A 584 17.81 18.04 -8.02
CA PHE A 584 18.40 19.19 -8.71
C PHE A 584 17.55 19.63 -9.91
N GLY A 585 17.24 20.93 -9.99
CA GLY A 585 16.42 21.54 -11.03
C GLY A 585 17.25 22.09 -12.21
N LEU A 586 16.62 22.23 -13.37
CA LEU A 586 17.22 22.86 -14.56
C LEU A 586 17.40 24.38 -14.44
N ASP A 587 16.92 24.96 -13.36
CA ASP A 587 17.15 26.35 -12.94
C ASP A 587 18.29 26.45 -11.92
N ASN A 588 19.04 25.38 -11.68
CA ASN A 588 20.19 25.31 -10.76
C ASN A 588 19.81 25.32 -9.26
N TRP A 589 18.52 25.15 -8.94
CA TRP A 589 18.03 25.08 -7.55
C TRP A 589 17.78 23.64 -7.10
N MET A 590 17.90 23.38 -5.80
CA MET A 590 17.48 22.12 -5.19
C MET A 590 16.00 22.17 -4.84
N TYR A 591 15.22 21.16 -5.21
CA TYR A 591 13.81 21.05 -4.85
C TYR A 591 13.58 19.90 -3.89
N GLY A 592 12.64 20.03 -2.96
CA GLY A 592 12.29 18.94 -2.04
C GLY A 592 10.81 18.92 -1.66
N SER A 593 10.38 17.78 -1.13
CA SER A 593 9.04 17.60 -0.55
C SER A 593 9.03 18.01 0.90
N CYS A 594 7.96 18.67 1.35
CA CYS A 594 7.73 19.01 2.76
C CYS A 594 6.98 17.93 3.56
N GLY A 595 6.68 16.76 2.99
CA GLY A 595 5.93 15.72 3.71
C GLY A 595 4.51 16.13 4.09
N LEU A 596 3.71 16.64 3.16
CA LEU A 596 2.32 17.12 3.32
C LEU A 596 2.07 18.38 4.16
N PHE A 597 2.84 18.63 5.22
CA PHE A 597 2.49 19.66 6.21
C PHE A 597 3.19 21.01 5.95
N GLY A 598 4.43 20.99 5.46
CA GLY A 598 5.21 22.22 5.29
C GLY A 598 5.99 22.58 6.54
N GLY A 599 6.09 23.88 6.81
CA GLY A 599 6.82 24.42 7.94
C GLY A 599 7.12 25.90 7.77
N LYS A 600 7.71 26.50 8.80
CA LYS A 600 8.32 27.82 8.73
C LYS A 600 9.83 27.61 8.70
N ILE A 601 10.40 27.62 7.49
CA ILE A 601 11.77 27.22 7.27
C ILE A 601 12.70 28.38 7.57
N ILE A 602 13.59 28.19 8.52
CA ILE A 602 14.63 29.13 8.90
C ILE A 602 15.90 28.72 8.17
N SER A 603 16.50 29.65 7.44
CA SER A 603 17.86 29.51 6.91
C SER A 603 18.87 29.92 7.96
N HIS A 604 19.82 29.04 8.29
CA HIS A 604 20.90 29.36 9.23
C HIS A 604 22.02 30.18 8.59
N LEU A 605 22.06 30.27 7.26
CA LEU A 605 23.01 31.10 6.54
C LEU A 605 22.54 32.55 6.40
N THR A 606 21.25 32.76 6.06
CA THR A 606 20.70 34.12 5.86
C THR A 606 19.96 34.67 7.07
N GLY A 607 19.50 33.82 7.98
CA GLY A 607 18.63 34.18 9.10
C GLY A 607 17.16 34.41 8.71
N GLU A 608 16.82 34.29 7.43
CA GLU A 608 15.45 34.51 6.94
C GLU A 608 14.53 33.33 7.26
N THR A 609 13.24 33.62 7.44
CA THR A 609 12.19 32.62 7.65
C THR A 609 11.19 32.65 6.51
N VAL A 610 10.91 31.48 5.93
CA VAL A 610 9.99 31.32 4.80
C VAL A 610 8.89 30.33 5.14
N ASP A 611 7.64 30.75 4.96
CA ASP A 611 6.47 29.90 5.20
C ASP A 611 6.18 29.03 3.96
N VAL A 612 6.39 27.72 4.11
CA VAL A 612 6.08 26.70 3.10
C VAL A 612 4.91 25.81 3.55
N THR A 613 4.05 26.30 4.44
CA THR A 613 2.86 25.55 4.90
C THR A 613 2.03 25.10 3.70
N SER A 614 1.72 23.79 3.67
CA SER A 614 1.00 23.13 2.57
C SER A 614 1.62 23.31 1.18
N ARG A 615 2.92 23.62 1.11
CA ARG A 615 3.72 23.75 -0.10
C ARG A 615 4.99 22.92 0.01
N ASP A 616 5.55 22.56 -1.13
CA ASP A 616 6.91 22.05 -1.23
C ASP A 616 7.89 23.24 -1.26
N PHE A 617 9.18 22.98 -1.41
CA PHE A 617 10.20 24.02 -1.40
C PHE A 617 11.20 23.87 -2.53
N ARG A 618 11.90 24.98 -2.81
CA ARG A 618 13.19 24.98 -3.48
C ARG A 618 14.18 25.80 -2.66
N LEU A 619 15.46 25.45 -2.71
CA LEU A 619 16.52 26.15 -2.02
C LEU A 619 17.80 26.16 -2.84
N ASP A 620 18.64 27.15 -2.53
CA ASP A 620 20.04 27.20 -2.91
C ASP A 620 20.86 26.88 -1.65
N PRO A 621 21.50 25.70 -1.57
CA PRO A 621 22.26 25.31 -0.38
C PRO A 621 23.47 26.19 -0.09
N ASP A 622 24.06 26.82 -1.12
CA ASP A 622 25.30 27.58 -0.98
C ASP A 622 25.03 29.01 -0.50
N THR A 623 23.96 29.64 -0.99
CA THR A 623 23.56 30.99 -0.55
C THR A 623 22.62 30.96 0.65
N GLY A 624 21.98 29.82 0.92
CA GLY A 624 21.01 29.66 1.99
C GLY A 624 19.63 30.24 1.68
N VAL A 625 19.36 30.64 0.44
CA VAL A 625 18.05 31.15 0.05
C VAL A 625 17.06 29.99 -0.10
N VAL A 626 15.85 30.15 0.45
CA VAL A 626 14.76 29.17 0.33
C VAL A 626 13.49 29.86 -0.17
N GLU A 627 12.73 29.16 -1.01
CA GLU A 627 11.47 29.65 -1.53
C GLU A 627 10.39 28.56 -1.53
N PRO A 628 9.10 28.92 -1.37
CA PRO A 628 8.01 27.99 -1.61
C PRO A 628 8.01 27.53 -3.08
N ALA A 629 7.70 26.26 -3.27
CA ALA A 629 7.50 25.64 -4.57
C ALA A 629 6.10 25.03 -4.67
N THR A 630 5.54 25.01 -5.88
CA THR A 630 4.25 24.35 -6.12
C THR A 630 4.36 22.87 -5.82
N GLY A 631 3.40 22.37 -5.05
CA GLY A 631 3.21 20.96 -4.75
C GLY A 631 2.87 20.77 -3.28
N ARG A 632 2.22 19.66 -2.98
CA ARG A 632 2.01 19.17 -1.61
C ARG A 632 2.37 17.70 -1.60
N THR A 633 3.64 17.42 -1.89
CA THR A 633 4.14 16.06 -2.01
C THR A 633 4.23 15.46 -0.61
N GLN A 634 3.83 14.20 -0.45
CA GLN A 634 4.14 13.45 0.77
C GLN A 634 5.54 12.82 0.65
N GLN A 635 5.79 12.17 -0.49
CA GLN A 635 7.06 11.53 -0.81
C GLN A 635 7.27 11.51 -2.34
N GLY A 636 8.51 11.36 -2.80
CA GLY A 636 8.81 11.06 -4.20
C GLY A 636 8.70 12.28 -5.11
N ARG A 637 9.08 13.46 -4.62
CA ARG A 637 9.14 14.65 -5.46
C ARG A 637 10.22 14.46 -6.52
N CYS A 638 9.83 14.49 -7.79
CA CYS A 638 10.75 14.28 -8.90
C CYS A 638 10.39 15.15 -10.11
N ARG A 639 11.30 15.21 -11.08
CA ARG A 639 11.07 15.87 -12.37
C ARG A 639 11.40 14.94 -13.54
N ASN A 640 10.79 15.21 -14.68
CA ASN A 640 11.24 14.67 -15.96
C ASN A 640 12.42 15.48 -16.54
N ASP A 641 12.90 15.09 -17.71
CA ASP A 641 13.98 15.79 -18.43
C ASP A 641 13.61 17.17 -18.96
N TRP A 642 12.31 17.46 -19.03
CA TRP A 642 11.82 18.75 -19.48
C TRP A 642 11.69 19.75 -18.31
N GLY A 643 11.77 19.33 -17.04
CA GLY A 643 11.60 20.22 -15.89
C GLY A 643 10.14 20.40 -15.44
N ASP A 644 9.27 19.46 -15.82
CA ASP A 644 7.95 19.27 -15.22
C ASP A 644 8.10 18.48 -13.92
N TRP A 645 7.35 18.87 -12.88
CA TRP A 645 7.47 18.29 -11.54
C TRP A 645 6.28 17.43 -11.16
N PHE A 646 6.58 16.37 -10.44
CA PHE A 646 5.63 15.36 -9.99
C PHE A 646 5.85 15.03 -8.51
N GLY A 647 4.84 14.43 -7.90
CA GLY A 647 4.91 13.92 -6.53
C GLY A 647 3.82 12.88 -6.28
N CYS A 648 3.92 12.15 -5.17
CA CYS A 648 2.92 11.18 -4.77
C CYS A 648 2.46 11.39 -3.31
N SER A 649 1.40 10.68 -2.94
CA SER A 649 0.96 10.50 -1.54
C SER A 649 0.60 9.04 -1.33
N ASN A 650 0.45 8.60 -0.09
CA ASN A 650 0.15 7.19 0.23
C ASN A 650 -1.05 6.64 -0.58
N GLY A 651 -2.06 7.47 -0.85
CA GLY A 651 -3.25 7.10 -1.62
C GLY A 651 -3.26 7.58 -3.08
N THR A 652 -2.18 8.15 -3.59
CA THR A 652 -2.11 8.68 -4.96
C THR A 652 -0.75 8.42 -5.58
N LEU A 653 -0.69 7.53 -6.56
CA LEU A 653 0.54 7.08 -7.21
C LEU A 653 1.30 8.22 -7.89
N ILE A 654 0.59 9.16 -8.52
CA ILE A 654 1.22 10.30 -9.19
C ILE A 654 0.32 11.53 -9.30
N MET A 655 0.93 12.68 -9.03
CA MET A 655 0.39 14.02 -9.23
C MET A 655 1.36 14.83 -10.08
N HIS A 656 0.83 15.74 -10.90
CA HIS A 656 1.62 16.71 -11.67
C HIS A 656 1.40 18.13 -11.10
N TYR A 657 2.46 18.94 -11.12
CA TYR A 657 2.48 20.33 -10.66
C TYR A 657 2.61 21.32 -11.84
N PRO A 658 1.50 21.65 -12.53
CA PRO A 658 1.52 22.46 -13.75
C PRO A 658 1.81 23.94 -13.51
N THR A 659 1.59 24.47 -12.31
CA THR A 659 1.87 25.88 -11.99
C THR A 659 3.24 26.04 -11.34
N LYS A 660 3.81 27.26 -11.37
CA LYS A 660 5.05 27.59 -10.66
C LYS A 660 4.78 28.71 -9.65
N ASP A 661 5.01 28.41 -8.38
CA ASP A 661 4.73 29.29 -7.25
C ASP A 661 5.39 30.68 -7.40
N ARG A 662 6.64 30.75 -7.90
CA ARG A 662 7.35 32.01 -8.17
C ARG A 662 6.60 32.98 -9.10
N TYR A 663 5.88 32.47 -10.11
CA TYR A 663 5.08 33.32 -11.00
C TYR A 663 3.72 33.62 -10.39
N ALA A 664 3.08 32.63 -9.75
CA ALA A 664 1.78 32.80 -9.12
C ALA A 664 1.80 33.89 -8.02
N ARG A 665 2.90 33.99 -7.25
CA ARG A 665 3.07 35.01 -6.21
C ARG A 665 3.27 36.43 -6.73
N ARG A 666 3.59 36.63 -8.01
CA ARG A 666 3.81 37.96 -8.60
C ARG A 666 2.54 38.83 -8.53
N SER A 667 1.36 38.22 -8.67
CA SER A 667 0.07 38.89 -8.49
C SER A 667 -0.82 38.11 -7.52
N PRO A 668 -0.88 38.49 -6.24
CA PRO A 668 -1.69 37.79 -5.23
C PRO A 668 -3.20 37.94 -5.47
N TYR A 669 -3.59 38.80 -6.42
CA TYR A 669 -4.98 39.08 -6.77
C TYR A 669 -5.48 38.26 -7.95
N ALA A 670 -4.57 37.61 -8.69
CA ALA A 670 -4.93 36.75 -9.80
C ALA A 670 -5.57 35.45 -9.30
N ALA A 671 -6.66 35.02 -9.94
CA ALA A 671 -7.26 33.72 -9.68
C ALA A 671 -6.26 32.60 -10.04
N PRO A 672 -5.83 31.76 -9.07
CA PRO A 672 -4.86 30.71 -9.37
C PRO A 672 -5.52 29.56 -10.14
N ALA A 673 -4.79 29.00 -11.10
CA ALA A 673 -5.12 27.69 -11.66
C ALA A 673 -4.83 26.59 -10.62
N PRO A 674 -5.48 25.41 -10.71
CA PRO A 674 -5.21 24.30 -9.81
C PRO A 674 -3.70 23.98 -9.73
N PRO A 675 -3.06 24.09 -8.55
CA PRO A 675 -1.61 23.91 -8.41
C PRO A 675 -1.19 22.45 -8.51
N THR A 676 -2.13 21.52 -8.38
CA THR A 676 -1.90 20.08 -8.40
C THR A 676 -3.04 19.40 -9.14
N VAL A 677 -2.68 18.45 -10.01
CA VAL A 677 -3.64 17.62 -10.74
C VAL A 677 -3.21 16.16 -10.70
N GLY A 678 -4.17 15.24 -10.63
CA GLY A 678 -3.89 13.82 -10.87
C GLY A 678 -3.37 13.62 -12.29
N ALA A 679 -2.37 12.77 -12.45
CA ALA A 679 -1.71 12.53 -13.73
C ALA A 679 -1.96 11.13 -14.31
N ALA A 680 -3.04 10.47 -13.88
CA ALA A 680 -3.39 9.11 -14.29
C ALA A 680 -4.91 8.89 -14.30
N ASN A 681 -5.39 8.03 -15.20
CA ASN A 681 -6.80 7.62 -15.25
C ASN A 681 -7.10 6.50 -14.23
N ALA A 682 -8.37 6.14 -14.06
CA ALA A 682 -8.77 5.14 -13.06
C ALA A 682 -8.17 3.74 -13.29
N GLU A 683 -7.95 3.34 -14.54
CA GLU A 683 -7.35 2.06 -14.90
C GLU A 683 -5.85 2.01 -14.55
N ALA A 684 -5.13 3.10 -14.84
CA ALA A 684 -3.73 3.27 -14.49
C ALA A 684 -3.50 3.33 -12.97
N LEU A 685 -4.52 3.61 -12.17
CA LEU A 685 -4.40 3.66 -10.71
C LEU A 685 -4.68 2.33 -10.00
N ARG A 686 -5.08 1.29 -10.74
CA ARG A 686 -5.37 -0.04 -10.19
C ARG A 686 -4.07 -0.80 -9.94
N LEU A 687 -3.98 -1.57 -8.86
CA LEU A 687 -2.84 -2.44 -8.58
C LEU A 687 -3.22 -3.92 -8.72
N TYR A 688 -2.23 -4.76 -9.02
CA TYR A 688 -2.32 -6.21 -9.19
C TYR A 688 -1.29 -6.91 -8.29
N PRO A 689 -1.53 -6.87 -6.97
CA PRO A 689 -0.60 -7.45 -6.02
C PRO A 689 -0.53 -8.98 -6.12
N PRO A 690 0.55 -9.58 -5.60
CA PRO A 690 0.62 -11.01 -5.29
C PRO A 690 -0.55 -11.47 -4.40
N LYS A 691 -0.85 -12.77 -4.42
CA LYS A 691 -1.98 -13.36 -3.66
C LYS A 691 -1.79 -13.25 -2.14
N GLU A 692 -0.57 -13.43 -1.67
CA GLU A 692 -0.24 -13.43 -0.24
C GLU A 692 0.47 -12.13 0.14
N LEU A 693 -0.19 -11.36 1.01
CA LEU A 693 0.28 -10.06 1.46
C LEU A 693 0.32 -10.03 2.99
N VAL A 694 1.20 -9.20 3.55
CA VAL A 694 1.16 -8.84 4.98
C VAL A 694 0.34 -7.55 5.10
N ARG A 695 -0.96 -7.70 5.41
CA ARG A 695 -1.91 -6.59 5.48
C ARG A 695 -2.83 -6.73 6.67
N PHE A 696 -3.32 -5.60 7.15
CA PHE A 696 -4.19 -5.52 8.31
C PHE A 696 -5.56 -4.96 7.93
N GLU A 697 -6.52 -5.06 8.85
CA GLU A 697 -7.91 -4.74 8.59
C GLU A 697 -8.13 -3.30 8.07
N LEU A 698 -7.34 -2.35 8.56
CA LEU A 698 -7.45 -0.93 8.20
C LEU A 698 -6.65 -0.55 6.94
N SER A 699 -5.89 -1.47 6.35
CA SER A 699 -5.08 -1.25 5.15
C SER A 699 -5.93 -1.16 3.87
N GLY A 700 -7.27 -1.27 3.96
CA GLY A 700 -8.19 -1.21 2.82
C GLY A 700 -8.27 -2.50 2.00
N ALA A 701 -8.88 -2.46 0.81
CA ALA A 701 -8.94 -3.62 -0.09
C ALA A 701 -7.68 -3.72 -0.98
N PRO A 702 -7.19 -4.94 -1.33
CA PRO A 702 -6.09 -5.07 -2.26
C PRO A 702 -6.40 -4.40 -3.60
N GLY A 703 -5.37 -3.88 -4.27
CA GLY A 703 -5.52 -3.33 -5.62
C GLY A 703 -5.69 -1.81 -5.70
N LYS A 704 -5.51 -1.11 -4.57
CA LYS A 704 -5.47 0.36 -4.49
C LYS A 704 -4.26 0.81 -3.69
N ALA A 705 -3.66 1.92 -4.07
CA ALA A 705 -2.53 2.50 -3.35
C ALA A 705 -2.92 2.87 -1.90
N THR A 706 -2.10 2.42 -0.95
CA THR A 706 -2.26 2.65 0.50
C THR A 706 -0.98 3.17 1.15
N SER A 707 0.15 3.03 0.46
CA SER A 707 1.51 3.33 0.91
C SER A 707 2.41 3.81 -0.24
N ALA A 708 1.82 4.37 -1.30
CA ALA A 708 2.57 4.82 -2.46
C ALA A 708 3.67 5.83 -2.08
N CYS A 709 4.89 5.52 -2.50
CA CYS A 709 6.11 6.26 -2.21
C CYS A 709 7.15 6.03 -3.33
N GLY A 710 8.33 6.60 -3.17
CA GLY A 710 9.48 6.34 -4.01
C GLY A 710 9.30 6.73 -5.48
N LEU A 711 8.37 7.64 -5.80
CA LEU A 711 8.06 8.02 -7.18
C LEU A 711 9.31 8.54 -7.90
N GLY A 712 9.57 7.96 -9.08
CA GLY A 712 10.58 8.44 -10.01
C GLY A 712 10.08 8.41 -11.46
N ILE A 713 10.61 9.32 -12.27
CA ILE A 713 10.47 9.26 -13.74
C ILE A 713 11.73 8.62 -14.29
N TYR A 714 11.58 7.61 -15.15
CA TYR A 714 12.73 6.99 -15.80
C TYR A 714 13.30 7.92 -16.89
N ARG A 715 14.54 8.35 -16.70
CA ARG A 715 15.21 9.41 -17.49
C ARG A 715 16.37 8.86 -18.32
N ASP A 716 16.17 7.69 -18.92
CA ASP A 716 17.12 7.05 -19.82
C ASP A 716 16.34 6.24 -20.88
N SER A 717 17.03 5.66 -21.86
CA SER A 717 16.46 4.83 -22.92
C SER A 717 17.00 3.39 -22.94
N ARG A 718 17.92 3.03 -22.04
CA ARG A 718 18.58 1.72 -22.00
C ARG A 718 17.61 0.55 -21.85
N LEU A 719 16.61 0.66 -20.97
CA LEU A 719 15.54 -0.33 -20.83
C LEU A 719 14.64 -0.48 -22.07
N GLY A 720 14.68 0.49 -22.99
CA GLY A 720 13.82 0.55 -24.16
C GLY A 720 12.99 1.84 -24.22
N PRO A 721 12.63 2.32 -25.43
CA PRO A 721 11.85 3.54 -25.62
C PRO A 721 10.46 3.49 -24.99
N GLU A 722 9.89 2.29 -24.79
CA GLU A 722 8.59 2.08 -24.14
C GLU A 722 8.61 2.35 -22.63
N PHE A 723 9.79 2.41 -22.01
CA PHE A 723 9.97 2.73 -20.59
C PHE A 723 10.35 4.20 -20.38
N ALA A 724 11.06 4.80 -21.34
CA ALA A 724 11.56 6.17 -21.26
C ALA A 724 10.44 7.19 -20.96
N GLY A 725 10.63 8.02 -19.93
CA GLY A 725 9.66 9.05 -19.53
C GLY A 725 8.46 8.54 -18.72
N ASN A 726 8.34 7.23 -18.46
CA ASN A 726 7.29 6.69 -17.61
C ASN A 726 7.55 6.95 -16.13
N ALA A 727 6.46 6.94 -15.35
CA ALA A 727 6.53 7.01 -13.90
C ALA A 727 6.56 5.63 -13.27
N PHE A 728 7.36 5.47 -12.22
CA PHE A 728 7.49 4.27 -11.41
C PHE A 728 7.29 4.64 -9.96
N THR A 729 6.33 4.01 -9.29
CA THR A 729 5.96 4.31 -7.89
C THR A 729 6.03 3.03 -7.07
N CYS A 730 6.72 3.07 -5.95
CA CYS A 730 6.81 1.94 -5.02
C CYS A 730 5.53 1.83 -4.21
N GLU A 731 5.09 0.60 -3.94
CA GLU A 731 3.94 0.29 -3.10
C GLU A 731 4.30 -0.87 -2.14
N PRO A 732 4.90 -0.54 -0.97
CA PRO A 732 5.49 -1.55 -0.08
C PRO A 732 4.45 -2.47 0.58
N VAL A 733 3.25 -1.99 0.90
CA VAL A 733 2.17 -2.84 1.47
C VAL A 733 1.72 -3.91 0.46
N HIS A 734 1.75 -3.59 -0.83
CA HIS A 734 1.40 -4.51 -1.92
C HIS A 734 2.60 -5.21 -2.57
N GLN A 735 3.82 -5.00 -2.06
CA GLN A 735 5.04 -5.72 -2.46
C GLN A 735 5.37 -5.53 -3.95
N LEU A 736 5.19 -4.32 -4.47
CA LEU A 736 5.29 -4.04 -5.90
C LEU A 736 5.89 -2.65 -6.21
N VAL A 737 6.37 -2.49 -7.44
CA VAL A 737 6.65 -1.19 -8.07
C VAL A 737 5.74 -1.06 -9.29
N HIS A 738 4.93 -0.02 -9.28
CA HIS A 738 3.89 0.22 -10.27
C HIS A 738 4.37 1.19 -11.36
N ARG A 739 4.14 0.87 -12.64
CA ARG A 739 4.48 1.73 -13.78
C ARG A 739 3.24 2.39 -14.39
N ILE A 740 3.36 3.69 -14.66
CA ILE A 740 2.36 4.48 -15.39
C ILE A 740 3.01 5.05 -16.66
N VAL A 741 2.40 4.77 -17.81
CA VAL A 741 2.82 5.38 -19.08
C VAL A 741 2.31 6.81 -19.11
N LEU A 742 3.23 7.77 -19.08
CA LEU A 742 2.92 9.19 -19.01
C LEU A 742 2.98 9.85 -20.37
N GLU A 743 1.94 10.62 -20.69
CA GLU A 743 1.85 11.37 -21.93
C GLU A 743 1.43 12.83 -21.65
N PRO A 744 2.05 13.82 -22.32
CA PRO A 744 1.59 15.19 -22.26
C PRO A 744 0.13 15.32 -22.71
N SER A 745 -0.69 16.04 -21.93
CA SER A 745 -2.08 16.37 -22.28
C SER A 745 -2.30 17.87 -22.10
N GLY A 746 -2.00 18.62 -23.16
CA GLY A 746 -1.88 20.08 -23.10
C GLY A 746 -0.81 20.53 -22.09
N LEU A 747 -1.22 21.30 -21.10
CA LEU A 747 -0.37 21.80 -20.00
C LEU A 747 -0.32 20.86 -18.79
N LYS A 748 -0.96 19.69 -18.89
CA LYS A 748 -1.00 18.64 -17.87
C LYS A 748 -0.33 17.37 -18.40
N PHE A 749 -0.40 16.31 -17.60
CA PHE A 749 -0.07 14.94 -18.02
C PHE A 749 -1.29 14.05 -17.82
N SER A 750 -1.41 13.05 -18.69
CA SER A 750 -2.32 11.93 -18.55
C SER A 750 -1.51 10.65 -18.46
N GLY A 751 -1.99 9.72 -17.66
CA GLY A 751 -1.32 8.46 -17.37
C GLY A 751 -2.25 7.32 -17.70
N ARG A 752 -1.72 6.31 -18.39
CA ARG A 752 -2.45 5.09 -18.74
C ARG A 752 -1.68 3.86 -18.29
N ARG A 753 -2.40 2.76 -18.10
CA ARG A 753 -1.79 1.46 -17.87
C ARG A 753 -0.99 1.05 -19.10
N ALA A 754 0.16 0.41 -18.91
CA ALA A 754 0.87 -0.18 -20.02
C ALA A 754 0.15 -1.42 -20.54
N VAL A 755 0.12 -1.60 -21.86
CA VAL A 755 -0.64 -2.68 -22.50
C VAL A 755 -0.13 -4.07 -22.08
N ASN A 756 1.18 -4.22 -21.93
CA ASN A 756 1.84 -5.45 -21.47
C ASN A 756 1.74 -5.68 -19.95
N GLU A 757 1.09 -4.79 -19.21
CA GLU A 757 0.92 -4.87 -17.75
C GLU A 757 -0.55 -4.78 -17.35
N ALA A 758 -1.48 -5.12 -18.26
CA ALA A 758 -2.91 -4.93 -18.03
C ALA A 758 -3.45 -5.64 -16.77
N GLN A 759 -2.80 -6.72 -16.32
CA GLN A 759 -3.17 -7.50 -15.13
C GLN A 759 -1.95 -7.94 -14.28
N THR A 760 -0.80 -7.29 -14.48
CA THR A 760 0.48 -7.60 -13.84
C THR A 760 1.20 -6.31 -13.49
N GLU A 761 2.16 -6.36 -12.58
CA GLU A 761 2.95 -5.19 -12.20
C GLU A 761 4.30 -5.17 -12.91
N PHE A 762 4.91 -3.97 -13.01
CA PHE A 762 6.26 -3.84 -13.56
C PHE A 762 7.29 -4.63 -12.74
N LEU A 763 7.18 -4.56 -11.41
CA LEU A 763 7.92 -5.41 -10.48
C LEU A 763 7.00 -5.83 -9.35
N SER A 764 7.03 -7.11 -8.95
CA SER A 764 6.34 -7.60 -7.76
C SER A 764 7.15 -8.71 -7.08
N SER A 765 6.91 -8.96 -5.78
CA SER A 765 7.57 -10.05 -5.05
C SER A 765 6.58 -10.95 -4.32
N THR A 766 6.81 -12.26 -4.40
CA THR A 766 6.15 -13.24 -3.51
C THR A 766 6.83 -13.36 -2.15
N ASP A 767 7.95 -12.67 -1.92
CA ASP A 767 8.55 -12.54 -0.59
C ASP A 767 7.72 -11.57 0.26
N ARG A 768 7.16 -12.09 1.36
CA ARG A 768 6.29 -11.35 2.27
C ARG A 768 6.99 -10.19 3.00
N TRP A 769 8.31 -10.07 2.89
CA TRP A 769 9.14 -9.04 3.51
C TRP A 769 9.60 -7.94 2.55
N PHE A 770 9.31 -8.06 1.24
CA PHE A 770 9.73 -7.08 0.23
C PHE A 770 8.96 -5.75 0.41
N ARG A 771 9.68 -4.66 0.72
CA ARG A 771 9.17 -3.31 0.96
C ARG A 771 9.94 -2.29 0.12
N PRO A 772 9.67 -2.19 -1.19
CA PRO A 772 10.26 -1.15 -2.03
C PRO A 772 9.83 0.24 -1.54
N VAL A 773 10.79 1.16 -1.40
CA VAL A 773 10.56 2.50 -0.85
C VAL A 773 11.14 3.62 -1.72
N GLN A 774 12.01 3.31 -2.67
CA GLN A 774 12.51 4.29 -3.63
C GLN A 774 12.81 3.68 -5.00
N MET A 775 12.46 4.40 -6.07
CA MET A 775 12.95 4.18 -7.42
C MET A 775 13.87 5.34 -7.86
N ARG A 776 15.00 5.02 -8.49
CA ARG A 776 15.91 6.00 -9.13
C ARG A 776 16.34 5.53 -10.52
N THR A 777 16.61 6.48 -11.42
CA THR A 777 17.38 6.19 -12.65
C THR A 777 18.86 6.25 -12.30
N GLY A 778 19.59 5.16 -12.55
CA GLY A 778 21.02 5.09 -12.29
C GLY A 778 21.86 5.80 -13.35
N PRO A 779 23.12 6.18 -13.03
CA PRO A 779 24.11 6.67 -14.00
C PRO A 779 24.42 5.64 -15.11
N ASP A 780 24.21 4.35 -14.80
CA ASP A 780 24.30 3.22 -15.72
C ASP A 780 23.07 3.06 -16.63
N GLY A 781 22.04 3.89 -16.47
CA GLY A 781 20.77 3.78 -17.19
C GLY A 781 19.83 2.69 -16.67
N ALA A 782 20.16 2.02 -15.56
CA ALA A 782 19.28 1.06 -14.93
C ALA A 782 18.17 1.74 -14.11
N ILE A 783 17.12 0.98 -13.78
CA ILE A 783 16.17 1.35 -12.72
C ILE A 783 16.66 0.74 -11.41
N TRP A 784 16.95 1.57 -10.42
CA TRP A 784 17.39 1.16 -9.08
C TRP A 784 16.22 1.19 -8.10
N ILE A 785 16.03 0.09 -7.38
CA ILE A 785 14.97 -0.09 -6.38
C ILE A 785 15.61 -0.28 -5.01
N VAL A 786 15.23 0.58 -4.07
CA VAL A 786 15.61 0.47 -2.66
C VAL A 786 14.52 -0.28 -1.91
N ASP A 787 14.87 -1.38 -1.26
CA ASP A 787 13.99 -2.22 -0.47
C ASP A 787 14.44 -2.22 0.99
N MET A 788 13.57 -1.69 1.86
CA MET A 788 13.82 -1.59 3.30
C MET A 788 13.81 -2.97 3.98
N TYR A 789 13.19 -3.97 3.35
CA TYR A 789 13.05 -5.35 3.84
C TYR A 789 12.49 -5.51 5.25
N ARG A 790 11.19 -5.27 5.40
CA ARG A 790 10.47 -5.34 6.69
C ARG A 790 9.25 -6.24 6.60
N TYR A 791 8.96 -6.97 7.68
CA TYR A 791 7.70 -7.71 7.77
C TYR A 791 6.52 -6.74 7.91
N VAL A 792 6.64 -5.72 8.76
CA VAL A 792 5.63 -4.66 8.94
C VAL A 792 6.18 -3.32 8.44
N ILE A 793 5.42 -2.65 7.57
CA ILE A 793 5.71 -1.27 7.11
C ILE A 793 4.59 -0.28 7.50
N GLU A 794 3.48 -0.80 8.01
CA GLU A 794 2.36 0.06 8.41
C GLU A 794 2.63 0.68 9.78
N HIS A 795 2.29 1.96 9.92
CA HIS A 795 2.41 2.63 11.20
C HIS A 795 1.42 2.02 12.21
N SER A 796 1.87 1.75 13.44
CA SER A 796 1.11 1.09 14.51
C SER A 796 -0.31 1.62 14.72
N ARG A 797 -0.51 2.95 14.61
CA ARG A 797 -1.82 3.63 14.63
C ARG A 797 -2.87 3.04 13.66
N TRP A 798 -2.45 2.47 12.54
CA TRP A 798 -3.32 1.88 11.52
C TRP A 798 -3.45 0.36 11.65
N ILE A 799 -2.95 -0.22 12.75
CA ILE A 799 -3.07 -1.64 13.05
C ILE A 799 -4.02 -1.80 14.26
N PRO A 800 -5.04 -2.68 14.20
CA PRO A 800 -5.87 -2.97 15.37
C PRO A 800 -5.01 -3.39 16.58
N GLN A 801 -5.32 -2.87 17.78
CA GLN A 801 -4.49 -3.08 18.98
C GLN A 801 -4.29 -4.57 19.33
N THR A 802 -5.31 -5.40 19.12
CA THR A 802 -5.23 -6.85 19.32
C THR A 802 -4.23 -7.52 18.39
N THR A 803 -4.17 -7.09 17.13
CA THR A 803 -3.20 -7.58 16.16
C THR A 803 -1.82 -7.03 16.45
N LEU A 804 -1.72 -5.73 16.76
CA LEU A 804 -0.45 -5.07 17.09
C LEU A 804 0.26 -5.74 18.27
N ALA A 805 -0.49 -6.19 19.28
CA ALA A 805 0.05 -6.90 20.45
C ALA A 805 0.71 -8.26 20.11
N GLN A 806 0.46 -8.80 18.91
CA GLN A 806 0.98 -10.07 18.43
C GLN A 806 2.09 -9.90 17.38
N LEU A 807 2.42 -8.66 16.99
CA LEU A 807 3.38 -8.37 15.94
C LEU A 807 4.68 -7.82 16.49
N ASP A 808 5.79 -8.19 15.87
CA ASP A 808 7.03 -7.44 15.98
C ASP A 808 7.04 -6.40 14.85
N VAL A 809 6.72 -5.15 15.20
CA VAL A 809 6.75 -4.03 14.25
C VAL A 809 8.17 -3.66 13.82
N TYR A 810 9.20 -4.19 14.49
CA TYR A 810 10.60 -4.02 14.14
C TYR A 810 11.18 -5.22 13.37
N ALA A 811 10.37 -6.24 13.08
CA ALA A 811 10.82 -7.42 12.35
C ALA A 811 11.46 -7.03 11.00
N GLY A 812 12.75 -7.30 10.90
CA GLY A 812 13.58 -6.96 9.74
C GLY A 812 14.58 -5.84 9.98
N ARG A 813 14.59 -5.22 11.17
CA ARG A 813 15.60 -4.21 11.54
C ARG A 813 17.01 -4.74 11.29
N GLY A 814 17.86 -3.90 10.69
CA GLY A 814 19.22 -4.28 10.33
C GLY A 814 19.33 -5.06 9.01
N ARG A 815 18.24 -5.19 8.24
CA ARG A 815 18.23 -5.81 6.90
C ARG A 815 17.89 -4.78 5.84
N GLY A 816 18.21 -5.07 4.59
CA GLY A 816 17.92 -4.16 3.48
C GLY A 816 18.50 -4.69 2.17
N ARG A 817 17.85 -4.38 1.06
CA ARG A 817 18.31 -4.77 -0.28
C ARG A 817 18.26 -3.57 -1.22
N ILE A 818 19.24 -3.48 -2.11
CA ILE A 818 19.17 -2.60 -3.28
C ILE A 818 19.27 -3.48 -4.51
N TYR A 819 18.32 -3.30 -5.41
CA TYR A 819 18.24 -4.00 -6.68
C TYR A 819 18.44 -3.02 -7.83
N ARG A 820 19.00 -3.49 -8.94
CA ARG A 820 18.91 -2.79 -10.23
C ARG A 820 18.21 -3.65 -11.28
N ILE A 821 17.51 -2.99 -12.20
CA ILE A 821 16.78 -3.61 -13.31
C ILE A 821 17.37 -3.11 -14.62
N LEU A 822 17.74 -4.05 -15.48
CA LEU A 822 18.43 -3.85 -16.76
C LEU A 822 17.72 -4.63 -17.88
N PRO A 823 17.97 -4.32 -19.17
CA PRO A 823 17.65 -5.24 -20.26
C PRO A 823 18.28 -6.61 -20.03
N ARG A 824 17.57 -7.67 -20.41
CA ARG A 824 18.12 -9.02 -20.44
C ARG A 824 18.88 -9.23 -21.75
N ASP A 825 20.07 -8.62 -21.82
CA ASP A 825 21.00 -8.84 -22.92
C ASP A 825 21.68 -10.20 -22.72
N VAL A 826 21.77 -11.01 -23.78
CA VAL A 826 22.41 -12.33 -23.71
C VAL A 826 23.61 -12.31 -24.65
N ASN A 827 24.80 -12.56 -24.09
CA ASN A 827 26.03 -12.74 -24.85
C ASN A 827 25.89 -13.91 -25.84
N THR A 828 26.75 -13.95 -26.85
CA THR A 828 26.73 -15.01 -27.88
C THR A 828 26.91 -16.43 -27.31
N ASP A 829 27.45 -16.57 -26.10
CA ASP A 829 27.64 -17.83 -25.40
C ASP A 829 26.50 -18.19 -24.43
N GLY A 830 25.43 -17.38 -24.37
CA GLY A 830 24.29 -17.59 -23.48
C GLY A 830 24.44 -16.96 -22.10
N SER A 831 25.59 -16.36 -21.76
CA SER A 831 25.79 -15.63 -20.50
C SER A 831 25.20 -14.22 -20.53
N LEU A 832 24.97 -13.61 -19.36
CA LEU A 832 24.58 -12.19 -19.28
C LEU A 832 25.85 -11.31 -19.29
N PRO A 833 25.85 -10.15 -19.97
CA PRO A 833 26.98 -9.23 -19.93
C PRO A 833 27.24 -8.74 -18.51
N ALA A 834 28.51 -8.54 -18.17
CA ALA A 834 28.88 -7.89 -16.92
C ALA A 834 28.22 -6.51 -16.87
N ALA A 835 27.54 -6.23 -15.76
CA ALA A 835 26.88 -4.96 -15.61
C ALA A 835 27.93 -3.86 -15.37
N PRO A 836 27.77 -2.68 -15.98
CA PRO A 836 28.75 -1.61 -15.83
C PRO A 836 28.73 -1.07 -14.39
N GLY A 837 29.91 -0.83 -13.84
CA GLY A 837 30.06 -0.08 -12.60
C GLY A 837 29.62 1.38 -12.75
N LEU A 838 29.57 2.12 -11.63
CA LEU A 838 29.21 3.52 -11.64
C LEU A 838 30.33 4.37 -12.26
N PRO A 839 30.03 5.29 -13.20
CA PRO A 839 31.04 6.13 -13.83
C PRO A 839 31.61 7.15 -12.83
N THR A 840 32.92 7.36 -12.91
CA THR A 840 33.61 8.41 -12.14
C THR A 840 33.79 9.63 -13.03
N LEU A 841 33.03 10.70 -12.76
CA LEU A 841 33.07 11.95 -13.52
C LEU A 841 34.02 12.98 -12.92
N GLU A 842 34.34 12.86 -11.63
CA GLU A 842 35.17 13.83 -10.91
C GLU A 842 36.62 13.87 -11.40
N GLU A 843 37.10 12.81 -12.06
CA GLU A 843 38.45 12.75 -12.62
C GLU A 843 38.54 13.33 -14.05
N LEU A 844 37.39 13.61 -14.70
CA LEU A 844 37.34 14.12 -16.07
C LEU A 844 37.73 15.60 -16.16
N SER A 845 38.33 16.00 -17.28
CA SER A 845 38.54 17.41 -17.63
C SER A 845 37.21 18.14 -17.85
N ASP A 846 37.20 19.47 -17.77
CA ASP A 846 35.95 20.23 -17.99
C ASP A 846 35.39 19.99 -19.40
N GLU A 847 36.25 19.84 -20.41
CA GLU A 847 35.84 19.50 -21.78
C GLU A 847 35.20 18.11 -21.87
N GLU A 848 35.76 17.13 -21.16
CA GLU A 848 35.22 15.77 -21.08
C GLU A 848 33.88 15.75 -20.32
N VAL A 849 33.73 16.56 -19.25
CA VAL A 849 32.46 16.72 -18.54
C VAL A 849 31.40 17.38 -19.44
N VAL A 850 31.76 18.34 -20.30
CA VAL A 850 30.83 18.88 -21.31
C VAL A 850 30.34 17.78 -22.26
N GLN A 851 31.19 16.83 -22.65
CA GLN A 851 30.77 15.70 -23.49
C GLN A 851 29.73 14.82 -22.78
N GLN A 852 29.83 14.66 -21.46
CA GLN A 852 28.85 13.91 -20.66
C GLN A 852 27.45 14.54 -20.64
N LEU A 853 27.31 15.83 -20.95
CA LEU A 853 25.99 16.45 -21.13
C LEU A 853 25.27 15.94 -22.39
N ASN A 854 26.00 15.44 -23.40
CA ASN A 854 25.47 15.08 -24.72
C ASN A 854 25.02 13.60 -24.83
N GLN A 855 24.10 13.17 -23.95
CA GLN A 855 23.63 11.78 -23.90
C GLN A 855 22.19 11.69 -23.39
N PRO A 856 21.49 10.53 -23.51
CA PRO A 856 20.11 10.37 -23.05
C PRO A 856 19.96 10.20 -21.52
N ASN A 857 21.00 9.83 -20.77
CA ASN A 857 20.92 9.64 -19.31
C ASN A 857 20.76 10.95 -18.53
N GLY A 858 19.61 11.15 -17.90
CA GLY A 858 19.29 12.34 -17.11
C GLY A 858 20.06 12.45 -15.79
N THR A 859 20.49 11.34 -15.19
CA THR A 859 21.31 11.35 -13.97
C THR A 859 22.73 11.84 -14.28
N ILE A 860 23.33 11.37 -15.37
CA ILE A 860 24.65 11.85 -15.80
C ILE A 860 24.61 13.33 -16.17
N ARG A 861 23.58 13.79 -16.91
CA ARG A 861 23.47 15.21 -17.26
C ARG A 861 23.35 16.10 -16.02
N ASP A 862 22.59 15.67 -15.01
CA ASP A 862 22.47 16.39 -13.75
C ASP A 862 23.85 16.47 -13.05
N LEU A 863 24.57 15.35 -12.94
CA LEU A 863 25.91 15.30 -12.33
C LEU A 863 26.94 16.16 -13.07
N ALA A 864 26.99 16.06 -14.40
CA ALA A 864 27.91 16.83 -15.23
C ALA A 864 27.64 18.34 -15.15
N GLN A 865 26.36 18.76 -15.15
CA GLN A 865 26.00 20.16 -14.94
C GLN A 865 26.43 20.65 -13.55
N GLN A 866 26.15 19.88 -12.49
CA GLN A 866 26.57 20.23 -11.13
C GLN A 866 28.10 20.39 -11.04
N LEU A 867 28.86 19.45 -11.59
CA LEU A 867 30.32 19.46 -11.57
C LEU A 867 30.90 20.69 -12.29
N LEU A 868 30.41 21.02 -13.49
CA LEU A 868 30.84 22.21 -14.24
C LEU A 868 30.56 23.51 -13.47
N ILE A 869 29.41 23.59 -12.80
CA ILE A 869 29.04 24.74 -11.97
C ILE A 869 29.94 24.83 -10.75
N TRP A 870 30.17 23.72 -10.05
CA TRP A 870 31.00 23.70 -8.83
C TRP A 870 32.46 24.04 -9.09
N ARG A 871 32.98 23.69 -10.27
CA ARG A 871 34.33 24.04 -10.72
C ARG A 871 34.46 25.47 -11.28
N ASP A 872 33.36 26.21 -11.41
CA ASP A 872 33.32 27.50 -12.10
C ASP A 872 33.97 27.43 -13.50
N ALA A 873 33.63 26.39 -14.27
CA ALA A 873 34.26 26.00 -15.54
C ALA A 873 33.95 26.95 -16.72
N LYS A 874 34.29 28.23 -16.57
CA LYS A 874 34.06 29.28 -17.59
C LYS A 874 34.90 29.09 -18.85
N SER A 875 36.02 28.36 -18.78
CA SER A 875 36.90 28.04 -19.91
C SER A 875 36.18 27.31 -21.04
N VAL A 876 35.21 26.44 -20.70
CA VAL A 876 34.47 25.61 -21.67
C VAL A 876 33.16 26.25 -22.15
N ALA A 877 32.95 27.54 -21.88
CA ALA A 877 31.75 28.26 -22.32
C ALA A 877 31.52 28.17 -23.84
N GLY A 878 32.60 28.21 -24.62
CA GLY A 878 32.52 28.04 -26.08
C GLY A 878 31.96 26.68 -26.51
N ASP A 879 32.32 25.61 -25.80
CA ASP A 879 31.82 24.26 -26.10
C ASP A 879 30.38 24.06 -25.63
N LEU A 880 30.01 24.65 -24.48
CA LEU A 880 28.62 24.71 -24.05
C LEU A 880 27.73 25.48 -25.04
N MET A 881 28.22 26.59 -25.62
CA MET A 881 27.48 27.33 -26.66
C MET A 881 27.31 26.52 -27.94
N LYS A 882 28.32 25.73 -28.35
CA LYS A 882 28.17 24.78 -29.46
C LYS A 882 27.10 23.75 -29.12
N LEU A 883 27.20 23.12 -27.95
CA LEU A 883 26.27 22.09 -27.51
C LEU A 883 24.82 22.60 -27.45
N ALA A 884 24.60 23.81 -26.92
CA ALA A 884 23.30 24.46 -26.87
C ALA A 884 22.65 24.65 -28.26
N ASN A 885 23.46 24.85 -29.30
CA ASN A 885 22.99 25.10 -30.66
C ASN A 885 22.84 23.83 -31.50
N SER A 886 23.77 22.86 -31.37
CA SER A 886 23.94 21.79 -32.35
C SER A 886 23.73 20.37 -31.81
N SER A 887 23.48 20.17 -30.51
CA SER A 887 23.20 18.83 -29.96
C SER A 887 21.93 18.24 -30.56
N GLU A 888 22.01 16.98 -31.00
CA GLU A 888 20.87 16.19 -31.46
C GLU A 888 19.87 15.92 -30.33
N PHE A 889 20.34 15.86 -29.09
CA PHE A 889 19.51 15.72 -27.90
C PHE A 889 18.98 17.08 -27.41
N PRO A 890 17.65 17.34 -27.46
CA PRO A 890 17.08 18.60 -26.99
C PRO A 890 17.30 18.84 -25.49
N GLN A 891 17.28 17.78 -24.67
CA GLN A 891 17.57 17.85 -23.24
C GLN A 891 19.00 18.35 -22.98
N SER A 892 19.99 17.89 -23.76
CA SER A 892 21.38 18.34 -23.66
C SER A 892 21.53 19.82 -24.04
N ARG A 893 20.77 20.30 -25.04
CA ARG A 893 20.70 21.75 -25.35
C ARG A 893 20.20 22.56 -24.15
N ILE A 894 19.17 22.08 -23.45
CA ILE A 894 18.62 22.74 -22.26
C ILE A 894 19.64 22.75 -21.11
N HIS A 895 20.32 21.63 -20.84
CA HIS A 895 21.38 21.56 -19.82
C HIS A 895 22.54 22.51 -20.14
N ALA A 896 22.98 22.59 -21.40
CA ALA A 896 24.03 23.52 -21.82
C ALA A 896 23.62 24.99 -21.56
N LEU A 897 22.39 25.37 -21.91
CA LEU A 897 21.85 26.70 -21.65
C LEU A 897 21.75 27.01 -20.14
N ALA A 898 21.31 26.06 -19.33
CA ALA A 898 21.22 26.21 -17.88
C ALA A 898 22.61 26.32 -17.21
N THR A 899 23.59 25.58 -17.73
CA THR A 899 24.98 25.63 -17.25
C THR A 899 25.63 26.97 -17.60
N LEU A 900 25.42 27.47 -18.83
CA LEU A 900 25.89 28.80 -19.24
C LEU A 900 25.31 29.92 -18.37
N GLU A 901 24.04 29.81 -17.96
CA GLU A 901 23.41 30.78 -17.06
C GLU A 901 24.08 30.77 -15.67
N ALA A 902 24.26 29.60 -15.06
CA ALA A 902 24.93 29.48 -13.76
C ALA A 902 26.38 29.99 -13.77
N LEU A 903 27.10 29.80 -14.87
CA LEU A 903 28.48 30.29 -15.04
C LEU A 903 28.55 31.80 -15.38
N GLY A 904 27.40 32.47 -15.55
CA GLY A 904 27.33 33.87 -15.96
C GLY A 904 27.84 34.11 -17.39
N GLN A 905 27.81 33.09 -18.25
CA GLN A 905 28.28 33.14 -19.64
C GLN A 905 27.15 33.16 -20.67
N LEU A 906 25.88 33.08 -20.23
CA LEU A 906 24.72 33.18 -21.10
C LEU A 906 24.52 34.62 -21.58
N ASN A 907 24.45 34.82 -22.90
CA ASN A 907 24.21 36.12 -23.52
C ASN A 907 22.99 36.09 -24.46
N ALA A 908 22.55 37.28 -24.91
CA ALA A 908 21.35 37.42 -25.73
C ALA A 908 21.44 36.68 -27.08
N ASP A 909 22.62 36.54 -27.68
CA ASP A 909 22.79 35.84 -28.96
C ASP A 909 22.53 34.34 -28.82
N VAL A 910 23.06 33.74 -27.76
CA VAL A 910 22.83 32.33 -27.44
C VAL A 910 21.34 32.08 -27.20
N VAL A 911 20.68 32.94 -26.41
CA VAL A 911 19.23 32.81 -26.15
C VAL A 911 18.42 32.98 -27.44
N ARG A 912 18.74 33.96 -28.29
CA ARG A 912 18.08 34.14 -29.61
C ARG A 912 18.26 32.94 -30.53
N GLY A 913 19.44 32.29 -30.49
CA GLY A 913 19.68 31.03 -31.20
C GLY A 913 18.73 29.93 -30.72
N ALA A 914 18.65 29.73 -29.40
CA ALA A 914 17.79 28.72 -28.79
C ALA A 914 16.28 28.98 -29.00
N LEU A 915 15.84 30.24 -29.07
CA LEU A 915 14.46 30.61 -29.43
C LEU A 915 14.07 30.16 -30.85
N ARG A 916 15.04 29.96 -31.75
CA ARG A 916 14.79 29.46 -33.13
C ARG A 916 14.79 27.94 -33.23
N SER A 917 14.95 27.23 -32.10
CA SER A 917 14.92 25.77 -32.07
C SER A 917 13.59 25.22 -32.61
N ASP A 918 13.67 24.11 -33.32
CA ASP A 918 12.53 23.31 -33.76
C ASP A 918 11.83 22.56 -32.60
N HIS A 919 12.58 22.26 -31.53
CA HIS A 919 12.05 21.56 -30.37
C HIS A 919 11.38 22.52 -29.37
N PRO A 920 10.08 22.33 -29.05
CA PRO A 920 9.31 23.27 -28.24
C PRO A 920 9.84 23.43 -26.80
N GLU A 921 10.39 22.38 -26.20
CA GLU A 921 10.91 22.46 -24.83
C GLU A 921 12.21 23.28 -24.76
N VAL A 922 13.03 23.30 -25.83
CA VAL A 922 14.21 24.17 -25.90
C VAL A 922 13.78 25.63 -25.97
N VAL A 923 12.80 25.94 -26.83
CA VAL A 923 12.21 27.28 -26.93
C VAL A 923 11.61 27.71 -25.58
N ARG A 924 10.89 26.81 -24.89
CA ARG A 924 10.32 27.11 -23.57
C ARG A 924 11.41 27.52 -22.56
N HIS A 925 12.50 26.76 -22.46
CA HIS A 925 13.59 27.12 -21.54
C HIS A 925 14.36 28.36 -22.00
N ALA A 926 14.53 28.58 -23.29
CA ALA A 926 15.13 29.81 -23.82
C ALA A 926 14.30 31.05 -23.46
N VAL A 927 12.96 30.98 -23.54
CA VAL A 927 12.06 32.06 -23.11
C VAL A 927 12.23 32.35 -21.61
N ARG A 928 12.33 31.32 -20.75
CA ARG A 928 12.60 31.50 -19.32
C ARG A 928 13.96 32.16 -19.07
N LEU A 929 15.01 31.69 -19.75
CA LEU A 929 16.37 32.19 -19.59
C LEU A 929 16.58 33.59 -20.19
N ALA A 930 15.64 34.07 -21.01
CA ALA A 930 15.63 35.46 -21.49
C ALA A 930 15.29 36.48 -20.39
N GLU A 931 14.55 36.08 -19.34
CA GLU A 931 14.05 36.95 -18.26
C GLU A 931 15.10 37.96 -17.72
N PRO A 932 16.30 37.55 -17.26
CA PRO A 932 17.29 38.48 -16.74
C PRO A 932 17.90 39.41 -17.80
N LEU A 933 17.81 39.07 -19.09
CA LEU A 933 18.44 39.83 -20.19
C LEU A 933 17.46 40.78 -20.88
N MET A 934 16.15 40.52 -20.81
CA MET A 934 15.13 41.23 -21.60
C MET A 934 15.10 42.74 -21.37
N ASN A 935 15.20 43.22 -20.12
CA ASN A 935 15.12 44.67 -19.84
C ASN A 935 16.33 45.46 -20.39
N ASN A 936 17.45 44.79 -20.67
CA ASN A 936 18.66 45.39 -21.23
C ASN A 936 18.81 45.11 -22.75
N THR A 937 17.92 44.34 -23.37
CA THR A 937 18.02 43.93 -24.77
C THR A 937 16.63 43.93 -25.43
N PRO A 938 16.18 45.08 -25.98
CA PRO A 938 14.85 45.21 -26.58
C PRO A 938 14.55 44.21 -27.70
N GLU A 939 15.55 43.83 -28.50
CA GLU A 939 15.42 42.85 -29.58
C GLU A 939 15.08 41.45 -29.05
N LEU A 940 15.48 41.14 -27.81
CA LEU A 940 15.16 39.88 -27.16
C LEU A 940 13.70 39.85 -26.70
N ILE A 941 13.14 41.00 -26.27
CA ILE A 941 11.71 41.12 -25.97
C ILE A 941 10.88 40.82 -27.22
N GLU A 942 11.26 41.37 -28.38
CA GLU A 942 10.59 41.07 -29.66
C GLU A 942 10.67 39.60 -30.03
N ALA A 943 11.84 38.99 -29.84
CA ALA A 943 12.03 37.57 -30.12
C ALA A 943 11.10 36.71 -29.24
N VAL A 944 10.99 37.01 -27.95
CA VAL A 944 10.06 36.33 -27.03
C VAL A 944 8.60 36.55 -27.42
N ILE A 945 8.22 37.79 -27.77
CA ILE A 945 6.86 38.12 -28.25
C ILE A 945 6.53 37.36 -29.54
N GLY A 946 7.51 37.07 -30.40
CA GLY A 946 7.33 36.25 -31.60
C GLY A 946 6.75 34.85 -31.33
N HIS A 947 6.79 34.37 -30.07
CA HIS A 947 6.26 33.07 -29.67
C HIS A 947 4.87 33.11 -29.02
N ILE A 948 4.15 34.24 -29.01
CA ILE A 948 2.78 34.31 -28.46
C ILE A 948 1.79 33.38 -29.19
N ALA A 949 2.03 33.09 -30.48
CA ALA A 949 1.21 32.18 -31.29
C ALA A 949 1.89 30.82 -31.52
N HIS A 950 2.88 30.46 -30.69
CA HIS A 950 3.63 29.22 -30.88
C HIS A 950 2.70 27.99 -30.76
N PRO A 951 2.85 26.93 -31.59
CA PRO A 951 1.94 25.77 -31.58
C PRO A 951 1.84 25.07 -30.22
N SER A 952 2.95 24.98 -29.49
CA SER A 952 2.97 24.41 -28.13
C SER A 952 2.41 25.39 -27.09
N ALA A 953 1.33 24.99 -26.42
CA ALA A 953 0.75 25.71 -25.27
C ALA A 953 1.76 25.90 -24.13
N ARG A 954 2.72 24.97 -23.97
CA ARG A 954 3.77 25.04 -22.94
C ARG A 954 4.71 26.23 -23.17
N VAL A 955 5.01 26.53 -24.44
CA VAL A 955 5.77 27.72 -24.82
C VAL A 955 4.95 28.97 -24.58
N ARG A 956 3.70 29.03 -25.05
CA ARG A 956 2.81 30.20 -24.84
C ARG A 956 2.62 30.54 -23.36
N ARG A 957 2.45 29.54 -22.50
CA ARG A 957 2.39 29.74 -21.03
C ARG A 957 3.67 30.34 -20.48
N GLN A 958 4.83 29.84 -20.90
CA GLN A 958 6.12 30.38 -20.45
C GLN A 958 6.35 31.80 -20.97
N VAL A 959 5.94 32.10 -22.21
CA VAL A 959 5.93 33.47 -22.75
C VAL A 959 5.07 34.37 -21.87
N ALA A 960 3.84 33.98 -21.54
CA ALA A 960 2.98 34.74 -20.63
C ALA A 960 3.69 35.05 -19.30
N TRP A 961 4.28 34.04 -18.64
CA TRP A 961 5.04 34.22 -17.40
C TRP A 961 6.26 35.14 -17.54
N SER A 962 7.00 35.01 -18.63
CA SER A 962 8.26 35.73 -18.83
C SER A 962 8.00 37.19 -19.18
N LEU A 963 6.93 37.49 -19.93
CA LEU A 963 6.54 38.87 -20.25
C LEU A 963 6.21 39.72 -19.01
N GLY A 964 5.77 39.11 -17.91
CA GLY A 964 5.59 39.84 -16.64
C GLY A 964 6.89 40.16 -15.89
N ALA A 965 8.05 39.70 -16.37
CA ALA A 965 9.36 40.15 -15.88
C ALA A 965 9.90 41.38 -16.65
N CYS A 966 9.19 41.79 -17.71
CA CYS A 966 9.61 42.84 -18.64
C CYS A 966 8.84 44.16 -18.40
N GLN A 967 9.57 45.28 -18.43
CA GLN A 967 9.00 46.63 -18.38
C GLN A 967 8.86 47.23 -19.80
N SER A 968 7.94 46.70 -20.60
CA SER A 968 7.70 47.17 -21.98
C SER A 968 6.21 47.28 -22.33
N PRO A 969 5.76 48.39 -22.93
CA PRO A 969 4.40 48.50 -23.48
C PRO A 969 4.07 47.43 -24.53
N LYS A 970 5.09 46.87 -25.20
CA LYS A 970 4.89 45.76 -26.14
C LYS A 970 4.57 44.45 -25.43
N ALA A 971 5.16 44.21 -24.26
CA ALA A 971 4.83 43.06 -23.42
C ALA A 971 3.38 43.11 -22.94
N ALA A 972 2.88 44.30 -22.57
CA ALA A 972 1.47 44.50 -22.20
C ALA A 972 0.49 44.13 -23.33
N ARG A 973 0.77 44.57 -24.57
CA ARG A 973 -0.03 44.19 -25.75
C ARG A 973 0.03 42.68 -26.04
N ALA A 974 1.19 42.06 -25.87
CA ALA A 974 1.37 40.63 -26.06
C ALA A 974 0.62 39.79 -25.00
N LEU A 975 0.62 40.23 -23.73
CA LEU A 975 -0.19 39.63 -22.67
C LEU A 975 -1.69 39.71 -22.98
N ALA A 976 -2.16 40.87 -23.46
CA ALA A 976 -3.55 41.04 -23.88
C ALA A 976 -3.94 40.11 -25.05
N ALA A 977 -3.06 39.97 -26.05
CA ALA A 977 -3.29 39.06 -27.18
C ALA A 977 -3.32 37.58 -26.76
N LEU A 978 -2.44 37.18 -25.83
CA LEU A 978 -2.46 35.83 -25.25
C LEU A 978 -3.75 35.58 -24.46
N LEU A 979 -4.21 36.56 -23.69
CA LEU A 979 -5.47 36.43 -22.96
C LEU A 979 -6.66 36.24 -23.91
N ASP A 980 -6.71 36.99 -25.01
CA ASP A 980 -7.81 36.90 -25.98
C ASP A 980 -7.81 35.57 -26.75
N SER A 981 -6.64 35.12 -27.20
CA SER A 981 -6.48 33.92 -28.02
C SER A 981 -6.57 32.59 -27.25
N ASP A 982 -6.08 32.54 -26.01
CA ASP A 982 -6.04 31.32 -25.18
C ASP A 982 -7.00 31.37 -23.98
N ARG A 983 -8.04 32.21 -24.03
CA ARG A 983 -8.98 32.45 -22.91
C ARG A 983 -9.62 31.19 -22.29
N ALA A 984 -9.76 30.12 -23.08
CA ALA A 984 -10.32 28.85 -22.61
C ALA A 984 -9.32 28.00 -21.79
N ASP A 985 -8.01 28.20 -21.97
CA ASP A 985 -6.98 27.47 -21.22
C ASP A 985 -6.74 28.16 -19.88
N ILE A 986 -7.22 27.52 -18.81
CA ILE A 986 -7.15 28.05 -17.44
C ILE A 986 -5.71 28.30 -16.96
N TYR A 987 -4.72 27.58 -17.48
CA TYR A 987 -3.33 27.73 -17.06
C TYR A 987 -2.62 28.85 -17.81
N ILE A 988 -2.89 29.04 -19.11
CA ILE A 988 -2.38 30.19 -19.85
C ILE A 988 -3.04 31.47 -19.32
N ARG A 989 -4.36 31.45 -19.09
CA ARG A 989 -5.06 32.58 -18.47
C ARG A 989 -4.46 32.93 -17.11
N ALA A 990 -4.28 31.96 -16.22
CA ALA A 990 -3.66 32.21 -14.91
C ALA A 990 -2.22 32.73 -15.06
N ALA A 991 -1.45 32.26 -16.04
CA ALA A 991 -0.11 32.75 -16.32
C ALA A 991 -0.11 34.22 -16.77
N VAL A 992 -1.03 34.60 -17.66
CA VAL A 992 -1.22 36.00 -18.08
C VAL A 992 -1.62 36.87 -16.89
N LEU A 993 -2.67 36.48 -16.15
CA LEU A 993 -3.16 37.25 -15.00
C LEU A 993 -2.08 37.43 -13.92
N SER A 994 -1.29 36.39 -13.65
CA SER A 994 -0.15 36.47 -12.72
C SER A 994 0.99 37.38 -13.20
N SER A 995 1.01 37.70 -14.49
CA SER A 995 2.03 38.53 -15.16
C SER A 995 1.58 39.98 -15.37
N ILE A 996 0.34 40.29 -14.98
CA ILE A 996 -0.17 41.65 -14.85
C ILE A 996 0.35 42.21 -13.52
N THR A 997 1.17 43.25 -13.63
CA THR A 997 1.87 43.94 -12.54
C THR A 997 1.37 45.38 -12.43
N ALA A 998 1.78 46.11 -11.39
CA ALA A 998 1.44 47.52 -11.25
C ALA A 998 1.97 48.37 -12.42
N GLU A 999 3.09 47.96 -13.01
CA GLU A 999 3.80 48.70 -14.07
C GLU A 999 3.19 48.47 -15.46
N ASN A 1000 2.64 47.27 -15.73
CA ASN A 1000 2.08 46.91 -17.03
C ASN A 1000 0.55 46.74 -17.04
N GLY A 1001 -0.10 46.89 -15.88
CA GLY A 1001 -1.51 46.61 -15.65
C GLY A 1001 -2.44 47.37 -16.57
N SER A 1002 -2.44 48.70 -16.47
CA SER A 1002 -3.32 49.57 -17.25
C SER A 1002 -3.09 49.40 -18.76
N ALA A 1003 -1.83 49.32 -19.19
CA ALA A 1003 -1.49 49.12 -20.60
C ALA A 1003 -1.97 47.77 -21.15
N THR A 1004 -1.90 46.70 -20.34
CA THR A 1004 -2.38 45.35 -20.73
C THR A 1004 -3.89 45.38 -20.87
N LEU A 1005 -4.56 46.07 -19.95
CA LEU A 1005 -5.99 46.14 -19.88
C LEU A 1005 -6.59 47.01 -21.00
N ASP A 1006 -5.97 48.14 -21.30
CA ASP A 1006 -6.32 48.99 -22.44
C ASP A 1006 -6.15 48.25 -23.77
N ALA A 1007 -5.03 47.51 -23.92
CA ALA A 1007 -4.77 46.70 -25.11
C ALA A 1007 -5.82 45.59 -25.27
N PHE A 1008 -6.21 44.93 -24.17
CA PHE A 1008 -7.26 43.91 -24.19
C PHE A 1008 -8.61 44.49 -24.61
N GLN A 1009 -8.98 45.67 -24.10
CA GLN A 1009 -10.20 46.35 -24.51
C GLN A 1009 -10.19 46.75 -25.99
N GLN A 1010 -9.05 47.23 -26.51
CA GLN A 1010 -8.91 47.57 -27.92
C GLN A 1010 -9.09 46.34 -28.82
N LEU A 1011 -8.48 45.20 -28.46
CA LEU A 1011 -8.66 43.93 -29.18
C LEU A 1011 -10.15 43.54 -29.21
N ARG A 1012 -10.84 43.62 -28.06
CA ARG A 1012 -12.28 43.34 -27.98
C ARG A 1012 -13.14 44.24 -28.86
N ARG A 1013 -12.86 45.55 -28.90
CA ARG A 1013 -13.60 46.49 -29.76
C ARG A 1013 -13.42 46.19 -31.26
N SER A 1014 -12.28 45.60 -31.64
CA SER A 1014 -11.97 45.26 -33.02
C SER A 1014 -12.52 43.90 -33.50
N SER A 1015 -12.81 42.97 -32.59
CA SER A 1015 -13.36 41.65 -32.91
C SER A 1015 -14.88 41.71 -33.12
N GLN A 1016 -15.34 42.07 -34.32
CA GLN A 1016 -16.76 42.12 -34.73
C GLN A 1016 -17.44 40.74 -34.91
N THR A 1017 -16.98 39.69 -34.24
CA THR A 1017 -17.60 38.35 -34.35
C THR A 1017 -18.48 38.09 -33.13
N GLY A 1018 -19.80 38.00 -33.36
CA GLY A 1018 -20.85 37.82 -32.36
C GLY A 1018 -20.85 36.47 -31.62
N SER A 1019 -19.74 36.08 -31.00
CA SER A 1019 -19.73 34.99 -30.02
C SER A 1019 -20.25 35.51 -28.69
N GLN A 1020 -21.40 34.99 -28.24
CA GLN A 1020 -21.93 35.17 -26.89
C GLN A 1020 -20.81 34.96 -25.85
N GLU A 1021 -20.67 35.95 -25.00
CA GLU A 1021 -19.53 36.22 -24.13
C GLU A 1021 -19.30 35.13 -23.08
N GLN A 1022 -18.04 34.95 -22.62
CA GLN A 1022 -17.77 34.25 -21.35
C GLN A 1022 -17.46 35.28 -20.24
N PRO A 1023 -18.36 35.49 -19.26
CA PRO A 1023 -18.21 36.46 -18.16
C PRO A 1023 -16.96 36.30 -17.27
N ARG A 1024 -16.21 35.22 -17.41
CA ARG A 1024 -15.15 34.83 -16.46
C ARG A 1024 -13.85 35.64 -16.60
N ASP A 1025 -13.43 35.97 -17.82
CA ASP A 1025 -12.13 36.62 -18.03
C ASP A 1025 -12.15 38.08 -17.58
N LEU A 1026 -13.26 38.79 -17.81
CA LEU A 1026 -13.50 40.13 -17.28
C LEU A 1026 -13.53 40.15 -15.75
N ARG A 1027 -14.10 39.11 -15.12
CA ARG A 1027 -14.08 38.96 -13.66
C ARG A 1027 -12.67 38.92 -13.11
N ASP A 1028 -11.84 38.07 -13.71
CA ASP A 1028 -10.49 37.80 -13.22
C ASP A 1028 -9.59 39.03 -13.46
N LEU A 1029 -9.71 39.68 -14.63
CA LEU A 1029 -9.04 40.95 -14.93
C LEU A 1029 -9.44 42.06 -13.97
N LEU A 1030 -10.74 42.19 -13.68
CA LEU A 1030 -11.22 43.16 -12.73
C LEU A 1030 -10.75 42.87 -11.31
N SER A 1031 -10.67 41.60 -10.91
CA SER A 1031 -10.14 41.20 -9.60
C SER A 1031 -8.67 41.62 -9.46
N VAL A 1032 -7.88 41.48 -10.53
CA VAL A 1032 -6.51 41.97 -10.59
C VAL A 1032 -6.45 43.51 -10.55
N ALA A 1033 -7.29 44.21 -11.34
CA ALA A 1033 -7.33 45.68 -11.38
C ALA A 1033 -7.76 46.31 -10.03
N ILE A 1034 -8.83 45.81 -9.42
CA ILE A 1034 -9.27 46.18 -8.05
C ILE A 1034 -8.19 45.78 -7.03
N GLY A 1035 -7.56 44.62 -7.25
CA GLY A 1035 -6.38 44.13 -6.55
C GLY A 1035 -5.29 45.19 -6.39
N MET A 1036 -4.89 45.74 -7.53
CA MET A 1036 -3.81 46.72 -7.68
C MET A 1036 -4.23 48.16 -7.37
N GLY A 1037 -5.54 48.45 -7.30
CA GLY A 1037 -6.04 49.81 -7.13
C GLY A 1037 -5.96 50.65 -8.40
N ASP A 1038 -6.05 50.04 -9.59
CA ASP A 1038 -6.00 50.72 -10.89
C ASP A 1038 -7.30 51.51 -11.16
N ALA A 1039 -7.40 52.70 -10.57
CA ALA A 1039 -8.58 53.55 -10.69
C ALA A 1039 -8.90 53.99 -12.13
N SER A 1040 -7.93 53.92 -13.05
CA SER A 1040 -8.11 54.28 -14.46
C SER A 1040 -8.81 53.19 -15.26
N SER A 1041 -8.40 51.93 -15.09
CA SER A 1041 -8.91 50.84 -15.91
C SER A 1041 -10.12 50.12 -15.29
N ILE A 1042 -10.34 50.24 -13.98
CA ILE A 1042 -11.52 49.67 -13.30
C ILE A 1042 -12.85 50.15 -13.93
N PRO A 1043 -13.10 51.47 -14.13
CA PRO A 1043 -14.34 51.93 -14.74
C PRO A 1043 -14.52 51.39 -16.16
N ALA A 1044 -13.44 51.38 -16.95
CA ALA A 1044 -13.48 50.92 -18.33
C ALA A 1044 -13.78 49.41 -18.45
N ILE A 1045 -13.26 48.55 -17.55
CA ILE A 1045 -13.65 47.13 -17.50
C ILE A 1045 -15.12 46.99 -17.12
N ILE A 1046 -15.55 47.69 -16.07
CA ILE A 1046 -16.92 47.62 -15.53
C ILE A 1046 -17.93 48.06 -16.60
N GLU A 1047 -17.66 49.16 -17.30
CA GLU A 1047 -18.50 49.67 -18.39
C GLU A 1047 -18.53 48.71 -19.58
N SER A 1048 -17.44 47.96 -19.85
CA SER A 1048 -17.42 46.98 -20.94
C SER A 1048 -18.32 45.75 -20.70
N VAL A 1049 -18.83 45.57 -19.48
CA VAL A 1049 -19.83 44.54 -19.14
C VAL A 1049 -21.25 45.04 -19.39
N ALA A 1050 -21.45 46.36 -19.49
CA ALA A 1050 -22.76 46.93 -19.79
C ALA A 1050 -23.09 46.78 -21.28
N PRO A 1051 -24.36 46.48 -21.63
CA PRO A 1051 -24.78 46.33 -23.01
C PRO A 1051 -24.56 47.63 -23.81
N THR A 1052 -24.10 47.50 -25.06
CA THR A 1052 -23.93 48.62 -25.99
C THR A 1052 -25.30 49.12 -26.47
N THR A 1053 -25.57 50.40 -26.24
CA THR A 1053 -26.84 51.07 -26.53
C THR A 1053 -27.07 51.26 -28.03
N ASP A 1054 -28.01 50.50 -28.60
CA ASP A 1054 -28.85 50.94 -29.73
C ASP A 1054 -30.36 50.94 -29.37
N ASP A 1055 -30.75 50.36 -28.23
CA ASP A 1055 -32.13 50.39 -27.72
C ASP A 1055 -32.29 51.51 -26.68
N SER A 1056 -32.37 52.75 -27.15
CA SER A 1056 -32.63 53.93 -26.32
C SER A 1056 -34.10 54.08 -25.91
N GLU A 1057 -34.77 52.99 -25.53
CA GLU A 1057 -36.03 53.07 -24.78
C GLU A 1057 -35.76 52.63 -23.34
N THR A 1058 -35.68 53.62 -22.45
CA THR A 1058 -35.46 53.53 -20.99
C THR A 1058 -36.44 52.61 -20.24
N GLU A 1059 -37.42 52.00 -20.91
CA GLU A 1059 -38.45 51.15 -20.32
C GLU A 1059 -38.21 49.64 -20.47
N ASN A 1060 -37.30 49.19 -21.36
CA ASN A 1060 -37.08 47.76 -21.66
C ASN A 1060 -35.63 47.29 -21.42
N VAL A 1061 -35.05 47.57 -20.26
CA VAL A 1061 -33.76 46.99 -19.87
C VAL A 1061 -33.93 45.49 -19.60
N ALA A 1062 -33.45 44.63 -20.50
CA ALA A 1062 -33.42 43.19 -20.27
C ALA A 1062 -32.34 42.84 -19.23
N LEU A 1063 -32.73 42.20 -18.12
CA LEU A 1063 -31.77 41.66 -17.16
C LEU A 1063 -31.20 40.34 -17.69
N ASP A 1064 -29.87 40.25 -17.82
CA ASP A 1064 -29.16 39.03 -18.24
C ASP A 1064 -28.08 38.60 -17.24
N ALA A 1065 -27.32 37.56 -17.57
CA ALA A 1065 -26.27 37.03 -16.71
C ALA A 1065 -25.07 37.98 -16.50
N SER A 1066 -24.81 38.91 -17.43
CA SER A 1066 -23.70 39.87 -17.37
C SER A 1066 -23.85 40.84 -16.20
N ILE A 1067 -25.09 41.10 -15.78
CA ILE A 1067 -25.43 41.88 -14.59
C ILE A 1067 -24.92 41.25 -13.29
N THR A 1068 -24.94 39.93 -13.16
CA THR A 1068 -24.45 39.27 -11.94
C THR A 1068 -22.94 39.45 -11.80
N LEU A 1069 -22.23 39.44 -12.93
CA LEU A 1069 -20.80 39.72 -12.95
C LEU A 1069 -20.52 41.17 -12.54
N LEU A 1070 -21.29 42.11 -13.09
CA LEU A 1070 -21.21 43.53 -12.78
C LEU A 1070 -21.49 43.84 -11.30
N VAL A 1071 -22.49 43.18 -10.72
CA VAL A 1071 -22.83 43.26 -9.30
C VAL A 1071 -21.64 42.81 -8.44
N ALA A 1072 -21.07 41.65 -8.73
CA ALA A 1072 -19.94 41.11 -7.98
C ALA A 1072 -18.68 42.00 -8.09
N ALA A 1073 -18.45 42.53 -9.30
CA ALA A 1073 -17.43 43.51 -9.64
C ALA A 1073 -17.51 44.76 -8.75
N LEU A 1074 -18.68 45.38 -8.73
CA LEU A 1074 -18.92 46.61 -7.97
C LEU A 1074 -18.93 46.36 -6.45
N ASP A 1075 -19.49 45.23 -5.98
CA ASP A 1075 -19.46 44.84 -4.56
C ASP A 1075 -18.02 44.67 -4.06
N THR A 1076 -17.13 44.13 -4.91
CA THR A 1076 -15.70 43.96 -4.59
C THR A 1076 -14.99 45.30 -4.52
N ALA A 1077 -15.32 46.24 -5.42
CA ALA A 1077 -14.77 47.60 -5.39
C ALA A 1077 -15.21 48.35 -4.12
N ASP A 1078 -16.50 48.24 -3.74
CA ASP A 1078 -17.04 48.81 -2.50
C ASP A 1078 -16.43 48.19 -1.25
N ALA A 1079 -16.18 46.88 -1.26
CA ALA A 1079 -15.53 46.19 -0.16
C ALA A 1079 -14.11 46.70 0.13
N ARG A 1080 -13.44 47.26 -0.88
CA ARG A 1080 -12.10 47.86 -0.76
C ARG A 1080 -12.10 49.37 -0.57
N SER A 1081 -13.28 50.00 -0.41
CA SER A 1081 -13.43 51.44 -0.17
C SER A 1081 -12.74 52.32 -1.23
N LEU A 1082 -12.81 51.92 -2.50
CA LEU A 1082 -12.29 52.73 -3.61
C LEU A 1082 -13.13 54.01 -3.75
N SER A 1083 -12.60 55.15 -3.30
CA SER A 1083 -13.42 56.35 -3.04
C SER A 1083 -13.53 57.34 -4.21
N LYS A 1084 -12.95 57.05 -5.39
CA LYS A 1084 -12.97 57.94 -6.57
C LYS A 1084 -12.82 57.16 -7.90
N LEU A 1085 -13.88 56.48 -8.34
CA LEU A 1085 -13.96 55.92 -9.70
C LEU A 1085 -14.81 56.85 -10.57
N THR A 1086 -14.45 57.09 -11.82
CA THR A 1086 -15.26 57.95 -12.72
C THR A 1086 -15.90 57.09 -13.78
N PHE A 1087 -17.24 57.06 -13.81
CA PHE A 1087 -18.02 56.33 -14.81
C PHE A 1087 -18.67 57.28 -15.82
N SER A 1088 -18.94 56.79 -17.03
CA SER A 1088 -19.70 57.52 -18.05
C SER A 1088 -21.15 57.77 -17.62
N ALA A 1089 -21.74 58.87 -18.13
CA ALA A 1089 -23.13 59.23 -17.82
C ALA A 1089 -24.12 58.15 -18.28
N ASP A 1090 -23.87 57.54 -19.44
CA ASP A 1090 -24.70 56.48 -20.01
C ASP A 1090 -24.68 55.22 -19.13
N PHE A 1091 -23.51 54.84 -18.61
CA PHE A 1091 -23.40 53.72 -17.69
C PHE A 1091 -24.13 53.99 -16.37
N CYS A 1092 -23.98 55.19 -15.79
CA CYS A 1092 -24.72 55.58 -14.59
C CYS A 1092 -26.25 55.49 -14.81
N ASN A 1093 -26.74 56.01 -15.94
CA ASN A 1093 -28.15 55.95 -16.31
C ASN A 1093 -28.63 54.50 -16.48
N TRP A 1094 -27.83 53.65 -17.11
CA TRP A 1094 -28.17 52.24 -17.28
C TRP A 1094 -28.20 51.48 -15.95
N VAL A 1095 -27.27 51.75 -15.02
CA VAL A 1095 -27.28 51.14 -13.68
C VAL A 1095 -28.54 51.56 -12.92
N GLN A 1096 -28.93 52.83 -13.00
CA GLN A 1096 -30.15 53.34 -12.39
C GLN A 1096 -31.41 52.72 -13.00
N ALA A 1097 -31.49 52.63 -14.33
CA ALA A 1097 -32.59 51.97 -15.04
C ALA A 1097 -32.68 50.47 -14.70
N SER A 1098 -31.55 49.77 -14.63
CA SER A 1098 -31.46 48.37 -14.22
C SER A 1098 -31.93 48.16 -12.79
N HIS A 1099 -31.56 49.06 -11.88
CA HIS A 1099 -32.04 49.04 -10.49
C HIS A 1099 -33.56 49.26 -10.40
N ALA A 1100 -34.12 50.17 -11.19
CA ALA A 1100 -35.55 50.40 -11.28
C ALA A 1100 -36.31 49.18 -11.88
N THR A 1101 -35.77 48.57 -12.93
CA THR A 1101 -36.32 47.35 -13.53
C THR A 1101 -36.26 46.16 -12.58
N ALA A 1102 -35.15 45.98 -11.86
CA ALA A 1102 -35.02 44.93 -10.85
C ALA A 1102 -36.09 45.09 -9.74
N ALA A 1103 -36.33 46.32 -9.28
CA ALA A 1103 -37.38 46.62 -8.31
C ALA A 1103 -38.79 46.26 -8.85
N LYS A 1104 -39.08 46.54 -10.13
CA LYS A 1104 -40.35 46.13 -10.78
C LYS A 1104 -40.48 44.61 -10.88
N ILE A 1105 -39.38 43.89 -11.19
CA ILE A 1105 -39.37 42.43 -11.32
C ILE A 1105 -39.68 41.74 -9.99
N VAL A 1106 -39.04 42.15 -8.89
CA VAL A 1106 -39.31 41.54 -7.57
C VAL A 1106 -40.70 41.89 -7.03
N ALA A 1107 -41.32 42.97 -7.52
CA ALA A 1107 -42.68 43.36 -7.20
C ALA A 1107 -43.74 42.67 -8.08
N SER A 1108 -43.35 42.04 -9.20
CA SER A 1108 -44.26 41.35 -10.12
C SER A 1108 -44.56 39.93 -9.68
N SER A 1109 -45.84 39.52 -9.74
CA SER A 1109 -46.26 38.15 -9.45
C SER A 1109 -45.96 37.15 -10.56
N ASP A 1110 -45.61 37.63 -11.76
CA ASP A 1110 -45.56 36.86 -13.01
C ASP A 1110 -44.14 36.76 -13.60
N ALA A 1111 -43.13 37.27 -12.88
CA ALA A 1111 -41.73 37.22 -13.32
C ALA A 1111 -41.16 35.80 -13.32
N ALA A 1112 -40.30 35.49 -14.29
CA ALA A 1112 -39.60 34.21 -14.35
C ALA A 1112 -38.57 34.08 -13.21
N ALA A 1113 -38.34 32.86 -12.73
CA ALA A 1113 -37.39 32.56 -11.65
C ALA A 1113 -35.97 33.12 -11.92
N SER A 1114 -35.49 33.02 -13.16
CA SER A 1114 -34.19 33.55 -13.58
C SER A 1114 -34.13 35.08 -13.52
N GLN A 1115 -35.20 35.78 -13.92
CA GLN A 1115 -35.30 37.23 -13.82
C GLN A 1115 -35.32 37.70 -12.37
N ILE A 1116 -36.03 36.97 -11.50
CA ILE A 1116 -36.06 37.23 -10.06
C ILE A 1116 -34.65 37.10 -9.45
N GLN A 1117 -33.91 36.04 -9.79
CA GLN A 1117 -32.54 35.86 -9.28
C GLN A 1117 -31.60 37.00 -9.70
N LEU A 1118 -31.68 37.45 -10.94
CA LEU A 1118 -30.88 38.59 -11.44
C LEU A 1118 -31.28 39.90 -10.77
N ALA A 1119 -32.58 40.14 -10.58
CA ALA A 1119 -33.08 41.31 -9.88
C ALA A 1119 -32.63 41.33 -8.41
N LEU A 1120 -32.66 40.19 -7.72
CA LEU A 1120 -32.16 40.05 -6.35
C LEU A 1120 -30.65 40.32 -6.25
N ALA A 1121 -29.86 39.96 -7.26
CA ALA A 1121 -28.44 40.28 -7.30
C ALA A 1121 -28.19 41.80 -7.38
N ILE A 1122 -28.96 42.54 -8.20
CA ILE A 1122 -28.85 44.01 -8.30
C ILE A 1122 -29.26 44.69 -7.00
N LEU A 1123 -30.44 44.34 -6.47
CA LEU A 1123 -31.02 44.99 -5.31
C LEU A 1123 -30.28 44.63 -4.01
N GLY A 1124 -29.63 43.46 -3.99
CA GLY A 1124 -28.83 42.95 -2.89
C GLY A 1124 -27.37 43.39 -2.89
N ARG A 1125 -27.00 44.40 -3.69
CA ARG A 1125 -25.64 44.95 -3.72
C ARG A 1125 -25.24 45.58 -2.39
N ARG A 1126 -23.93 45.53 -2.10
CA ARG A 1126 -23.32 46.22 -0.95
C ARG A 1126 -23.40 47.73 -1.17
N ARG A 1127 -23.86 48.49 -0.17
CA ARG A 1127 -23.83 49.96 -0.22
C ARG A 1127 -22.50 50.52 0.28
N GLY A 1128 -21.53 50.59 -0.62
CA GLY A 1128 -20.31 51.39 -0.41
C GLY A 1128 -20.31 52.67 -1.27
N SER A 1129 -19.18 53.38 -1.27
CA SER A 1129 -19.00 54.65 -1.97
C SER A 1129 -19.24 54.58 -3.48
N VAL A 1130 -18.91 53.47 -4.13
CA VAL A 1130 -19.11 53.25 -5.57
C VAL A 1130 -20.59 53.06 -5.87
N THR A 1131 -21.30 52.28 -5.05
CA THR A 1131 -22.75 52.12 -5.18
C THR A 1131 -23.51 53.42 -4.94
N GLU A 1132 -23.11 54.21 -3.94
CA GLU A 1132 -23.68 55.53 -3.68
C GLU A 1132 -23.42 56.51 -4.83
N GLN A 1133 -22.25 56.46 -5.45
CA GLN A 1133 -21.94 57.30 -6.61
C GLN A 1133 -22.81 56.94 -7.83
N LEU A 1134 -23.00 55.65 -8.13
CA LEU A 1134 -23.79 55.19 -9.27
C LEU A 1134 -25.29 55.45 -9.10
N LEU A 1135 -25.81 55.30 -7.88
CA LEU A 1135 -27.23 55.45 -7.57
C LEU A 1135 -27.62 56.86 -7.08
N GLY A 1136 -26.65 57.65 -6.58
CA GLY A 1136 -26.88 58.96 -5.96
C GLY A 1136 -27.08 60.12 -6.94
N GLY A 1137 -26.83 59.91 -8.23
CA GLY A 1137 -27.06 60.88 -9.29
C GLY A 1137 -28.51 60.97 -9.78
N ALA A 1138 -29.50 60.85 -8.89
CA ALA A 1138 -30.90 61.03 -9.27
C ALA A 1138 -31.14 62.47 -9.71
N THR A 1139 -31.06 62.72 -11.02
CA THR A 1139 -31.64 63.93 -11.61
C THR A 1139 -33.15 63.90 -11.40
N GLU A 1140 -33.79 65.07 -11.29
CA GLU A 1140 -35.22 65.25 -10.98
C GLU A 1140 -36.20 64.57 -11.96
N ASN A 1141 -35.72 63.85 -12.98
CA ASN A 1141 -36.49 63.24 -14.07
C ASN A 1141 -36.47 61.70 -14.14
N ALA A 1142 -36.09 60.97 -13.09
CA ALA A 1142 -36.22 59.50 -13.10
C ALA A 1142 -37.71 59.07 -13.05
N PRO A 1143 -38.20 58.24 -14.00
CA PRO A 1143 -39.58 57.77 -13.99
C PRO A 1143 -39.72 56.69 -12.91
N VAL A 1144 -40.50 57.02 -11.87
CA VAL A 1144 -40.83 56.22 -10.66
C VAL A 1144 -39.77 56.26 -9.56
N LYS A 1145 -40.03 57.08 -8.52
CA LYS A 1145 -39.37 56.98 -7.21
C LYS A 1145 -39.90 55.74 -6.48
N ILE A 1146 -39.31 54.57 -6.71
CA ILE A 1146 -39.52 53.42 -5.82
C ILE A 1146 -38.67 53.67 -4.57
N THR A 1147 -39.31 53.76 -3.42
CA THR A 1147 -38.63 53.90 -2.13
C THR A 1147 -37.93 52.59 -1.75
N GLU A 1148 -36.86 52.69 -0.97
CA GLU A 1148 -36.08 51.51 -0.59
C GLU A 1148 -36.86 50.57 0.35
N ASP A 1149 -37.83 51.11 1.07
CA ASP A 1149 -38.77 50.33 1.88
C ASP A 1149 -39.71 49.51 0.97
N GLU A 1150 -40.15 50.04 -0.17
CA GLU A 1150 -40.93 49.30 -1.17
C GLU A 1150 -40.10 48.18 -1.81
N VAL A 1151 -38.81 48.40 -2.07
CA VAL A 1151 -37.89 47.36 -2.55
C VAL A 1151 -37.72 46.25 -1.51
N ALA A 1152 -37.48 46.62 -0.25
CA ALA A 1152 -37.33 45.64 0.82
C ALA A 1152 -38.60 44.80 1.02
N VAL A 1153 -39.78 45.41 0.97
CA VAL A 1153 -41.07 44.72 1.04
C VAL A 1153 -41.28 43.78 -0.14
N GLY A 1154 -40.94 44.21 -1.36
CA GLY A 1154 -40.98 43.38 -2.57
C GLY A 1154 -40.08 42.14 -2.46
N VAL A 1155 -38.82 42.33 -2.06
CA VAL A 1155 -37.85 41.23 -1.88
C VAL A 1155 -38.27 40.27 -0.77
N VAL A 1156 -38.76 40.79 0.35
CA VAL A 1156 -39.26 39.98 1.49
C VAL A 1156 -40.49 39.15 1.10
N SER A 1157 -41.32 39.63 0.17
CA SER A 1157 -42.49 38.89 -0.34
C SER A 1157 -42.13 37.59 -1.07
N LEU A 1158 -40.90 37.50 -1.59
CA LEU A 1158 -40.36 36.31 -2.24
C LEU A 1158 -40.04 35.18 -1.24
N ILE A 1159 -39.95 35.49 0.06
CA ILE A 1159 -39.79 34.50 1.14
C ILE A 1159 -41.16 33.90 1.47
N SER A 1160 -41.64 33.03 0.59
CA SER A 1160 -42.89 32.29 0.77
C SER A 1160 -42.86 30.95 0.04
N ALA A 1161 -43.74 30.03 0.47
CA ALA A 1161 -43.88 28.70 -0.14
C ALA A 1161 -44.23 28.71 -1.65
N ARG A 1162 -44.61 29.85 -2.23
CA ARG A 1162 -44.89 30.02 -3.65
C ARG A 1162 -43.62 29.95 -4.52
N TYR A 1163 -42.47 30.31 -3.97
CA TYR A 1163 -41.19 30.38 -4.68
C TYR A 1163 -40.26 29.24 -4.25
N SER A 1164 -39.34 28.84 -5.13
CA SER A 1164 -38.38 27.77 -4.83
C SER A 1164 -37.43 28.15 -3.69
N THR A 1165 -36.84 27.15 -3.02
CA THR A 1165 -35.89 27.39 -1.93
C THR A 1165 -34.70 28.25 -2.39
N GLU A 1166 -34.27 28.11 -3.64
CA GLU A 1166 -33.18 28.89 -4.22
C GLU A 1166 -33.52 30.39 -4.33
N ILE A 1167 -34.74 30.74 -4.75
CA ILE A 1167 -35.22 32.13 -4.81
C ILE A 1167 -35.34 32.71 -3.40
N GLN A 1168 -35.91 31.92 -2.48
CA GLN A 1168 -36.06 32.34 -1.09
C GLN A 1168 -34.68 32.61 -0.44
N GLN A 1169 -33.70 31.72 -0.64
CA GLN A 1169 -32.33 31.91 -0.16
C GLN A 1169 -31.64 33.12 -0.82
N ALA A 1170 -31.83 33.32 -2.12
CA ALA A 1170 -31.31 34.49 -2.82
C ALA A 1170 -31.90 35.81 -2.28
N ALA A 1171 -33.20 35.82 -1.94
CA ALA A 1171 -33.86 36.97 -1.34
C ALA A 1171 -33.31 37.28 0.06
N VAL A 1172 -33.10 36.25 0.90
CA VAL A 1172 -32.46 36.40 2.21
C VAL A 1172 -31.04 36.95 2.08
N MET A 1173 -30.27 36.44 1.12
CA MET A 1173 -28.91 36.92 0.85
C MET A 1173 -28.90 38.38 0.38
N ALA A 1174 -29.82 38.75 -0.52
CA ALA A 1174 -29.94 40.13 -1.01
C ALA A 1174 -30.26 41.09 0.14
N LEU A 1175 -31.23 40.74 0.99
CA LEU A 1175 -31.61 41.53 2.17
C LEU A 1175 -30.46 41.64 3.18
N SER A 1176 -29.75 40.54 3.44
CA SER A 1176 -28.59 40.48 4.34
C SER A 1176 -27.50 41.48 3.95
N ARG A 1177 -27.20 41.60 2.66
CA ARG A 1177 -26.14 42.46 2.14
C ARG A 1177 -26.45 43.96 2.23
N THR A 1178 -27.71 44.37 2.33
CA THR A 1178 -28.10 45.80 2.43
C THR A 1178 -27.64 46.49 3.72
N GLY A 1179 -27.41 45.73 4.79
CA GLY A 1179 -26.91 46.28 6.07
C GLY A 1179 -27.93 47.02 6.94
N ARG A 1180 -29.22 47.03 6.59
CA ARG A 1180 -30.24 47.83 7.31
C ARG A 1180 -30.83 47.10 8.50
N SER A 1181 -30.90 47.78 9.65
CA SER A 1181 -31.45 47.20 10.89
C SER A 1181 -32.92 46.76 10.80
N GLN A 1182 -33.73 47.40 9.94
CA GLN A 1182 -35.15 47.07 9.72
C GLN A 1182 -35.36 45.72 9.01
N VAL A 1183 -34.35 45.20 8.31
CA VAL A 1183 -34.41 43.89 7.62
C VAL A 1183 -34.57 42.75 8.60
N ALA A 1184 -33.97 42.85 9.79
CA ALA A 1184 -34.08 41.81 10.82
C ALA A 1184 -35.54 41.54 11.20
N ASP A 1185 -36.34 42.60 11.37
CA ASP A 1185 -37.76 42.49 11.71
C ASP A 1185 -38.58 41.88 10.57
N LEU A 1186 -38.24 42.22 9.32
CA LEU A 1186 -38.88 41.67 8.12
C LEU A 1186 -38.59 40.18 7.92
N LEU A 1187 -37.33 39.76 8.13
CA LEU A 1187 -36.93 38.35 8.07
C LEU A 1187 -37.63 37.56 9.18
N VAL A 1188 -37.64 38.07 10.42
CA VAL A 1188 -38.34 37.42 11.53
C VAL A 1188 -39.83 37.23 11.23
N THR A 1189 -40.49 38.24 10.62
CA THR A 1189 -41.91 38.17 10.26
C THR A 1189 -42.20 37.09 9.20
N ARG A 1190 -41.28 36.83 8.27
CA ARG A 1190 -41.43 35.79 7.22
C ARG A 1190 -40.89 34.41 7.60
N PHE A 1191 -40.21 34.28 8.73
CA PHE A 1191 -39.61 33.03 9.19
C PHE A 1191 -40.59 31.84 9.19
N PRO A 1192 -41.87 31.98 9.62
CA PRO A 1192 -42.84 30.88 9.57
C PRO A 1192 -43.17 30.41 8.15
N SER A 1193 -43.15 31.33 7.18
CA SER A 1193 -43.52 31.08 5.77
C SER A 1193 -42.36 30.58 4.89
N ALA A 1194 -41.15 30.56 5.43
CA ALA A 1194 -39.94 30.09 4.75
C ALA A 1194 -39.81 28.56 4.75
N SER A 1195 -39.18 28.00 3.71
CA SER A 1195 -38.82 26.58 3.67
C SER A 1195 -37.72 26.23 4.70
N ALA A 1196 -37.53 24.96 5.02
CA ALA A 1196 -36.53 24.52 6.01
C ALA A 1196 -35.10 24.99 5.67
N GLY A 1197 -34.69 24.87 4.40
CA GLY A 1197 -33.38 25.34 3.93
C GLY A 1197 -33.24 26.86 3.91
N THR A 1198 -34.33 27.61 3.77
CA THR A 1198 -34.34 29.08 3.86
C THR A 1198 -34.25 29.56 5.31
N ARG A 1199 -34.90 28.87 6.26
CA ARG A 1199 -34.84 29.22 7.69
C ARG A 1199 -33.41 29.21 8.23
N GLN A 1200 -32.59 28.24 7.81
CA GLN A 1200 -31.16 28.22 8.15
C GLN A 1200 -30.43 29.45 7.59
N ALA A 1201 -30.64 29.80 6.31
CA ALA A 1201 -30.03 30.99 5.72
C ALA A 1201 -30.49 32.29 6.40
N MET A 1202 -31.75 32.36 6.86
CA MET A 1202 -32.28 33.49 7.62
C MET A 1202 -31.63 33.60 9.00
N LEU A 1203 -31.40 32.47 9.67
CA LEU A 1203 -30.66 32.43 10.93
C LEU A 1203 -29.22 32.90 10.74
N ASP A 1204 -28.50 32.36 9.77
CA ASP A 1204 -27.12 32.76 9.47
C ASP A 1204 -27.05 34.27 9.19
N ALA A 1205 -28.03 34.81 8.46
CA ALA A 1205 -28.14 36.26 8.21
C ALA A 1205 -28.41 37.06 9.49
N LEU A 1206 -29.38 36.65 10.32
CA LEU A 1206 -29.71 37.33 11.58
C LEU A 1206 -28.57 37.29 12.59
N LEU A 1207 -27.78 36.21 12.60
CA LEU A 1207 -26.61 36.02 13.47
C LEU A 1207 -25.33 36.69 12.93
N SER A 1208 -25.34 37.18 11.69
CA SER A 1208 -24.16 37.81 11.08
C SER A 1208 -23.78 39.17 11.66
N ARG A 1209 -24.67 39.80 12.46
CA ARG A 1209 -24.48 41.13 13.05
C ARG A 1209 -25.06 41.21 14.47
N ASP A 1210 -24.39 41.97 15.33
CA ASP A 1210 -24.78 42.14 16.73
C ASP A 1210 -26.15 42.80 16.90
N ASP A 1211 -26.48 43.79 16.07
CA ASP A 1211 -27.74 44.52 16.13
C ASP A 1211 -28.94 43.68 15.65
N TRP A 1212 -28.74 42.82 14.65
CA TRP A 1212 -29.75 41.89 14.14
C TRP A 1212 -29.98 40.72 15.10
N THR A 1213 -28.91 40.22 15.71
CA THR A 1213 -28.96 39.19 16.75
C THR A 1213 -29.79 39.68 17.94
N ARG A 1214 -29.59 40.93 18.39
CA ARG A 1214 -30.40 41.53 19.47
C ARG A 1214 -31.88 41.61 19.10
N ARG A 1215 -32.23 42.06 17.90
CA ARG A 1215 -33.63 42.11 17.45
C ARG A 1215 -34.28 40.73 17.38
N LEU A 1216 -33.56 39.71 16.92
CA LEU A 1216 -34.03 38.33 16.94
C LEU A 1216 -34.35 37.88 18.38
N LEU A 1217 -33.44 38.15 19.32
CA LEU A 1217 -33.64 37.85 20.74
C LEU A 1217 -34.86 38.58 21.32
N ASP A 1218 -35.08 39.85 20.96
CA ASP A 1218 -36.25 40.63 21.39
C ASP A 1218 -37.57 40.00 20.91
N HIS A 1219 -37.65 39.53 19.67
CA HIS A 1219 -38.85 38.85 19.13
C HIS A 1219 -39.07 37.46 19.74
N ILE A 1220 -38.00 36.75 20.14
CA ILE A 1220 -38.09 35.51 20.91
C ILE A 1220 -38.63 35.81 22.32
N ALA A 1221 -38.08 36.83 23.00
CA ALA A 1221 -38.50 37.22 24.34
C ALA A 1221 -39.95 37.71 24.38
N SER A 1222 -40.41 38.40 23.33
CA SER A 1222 -41.79 38.88 23.21
C SER A 1222 -42.79 37.80 22.75
N GLY A 1223 -42.35 36.55 22.57
CA GLY A 1223 -43.19 35.44 22.13
C GLY A 1223 -43.69 35.53 20.67
N ARG A 1224 -43.13 36.45 19.86
CA ARG A 1224 -43.47 36.59 18.43
C ARG A 1224 -42.83 35.49 17.59
N VAL A 1225 -41.74 34.89 18.07
CA VAL A 1225 -41.20 33.63 17.55
C VAL A 1225 -41.14 32.61 18.68
N ARG A 1226 -41.68 31.40 18.47
CA ARG A 1226 -41.64 30.35 19.51
C ARG A 1226 -40.23 29.77 19.61
N GLN A 1227 -39.75 29.50 20.81
CA GLN A 1227 -38.46 28.80 21.02
C GLN A 1227 -38.37 27.47 20.26
N THR A 1228 -39.50 26.78 20.05
CA THR A 1228 -39.58 25.52 19.28
C THR A 1228 -39.55 25.70 17.76
N THR A 1229 -39.47 26.93 17.27
CA THR A 1229 -39.37 27.26 15.84
C THR A 1229 -37.92 27.26 15.32
N PHE A 1230 -36.94 27.21 16.24
CA PHE A 1230 -35.51 27.16 15.97
C PHE A 1230 -34.94 25.77 16.18
#